data_AF-A0A026W3G2-F1
#
_entry.id   AF-A0A026W3G2-F1
#
_cell.length_a   1.000
_cell.length_b   1.000
_cell.length_c   1.000
_cell.angle_alpha   90.00
_cell.angle_beta   90.00
_cell.angle_gamma   90.00
#
_symmetry.space_group_name_H-M   'P 1'
#
loop_
_entity.id
_entity.type
_entity.pdbx_description
1 polymer ?
#
loop_
_entity_poly.entity_id
_entity_poly.type
_entity_poly.pdbx_seq_one_letter_code
_entity_poly.pdbx_strand_id
1 'polypeptide(L)'
;MSVGLGNVWRFPFTAYENGGGAFLIPYIFILLIVGKPIYLLEMILGQFSSRSAIKIWDLSPAFRGIGIAQFIIMLALASYYCSLMALTLFYLVASFHSELPWGRCRPEWGDHCVDSLPGNNNDKMNISYVMRNISYSSSAELYFYKEVLHEKDNIDDGIGMPDWRLTIALLVSWLTVFLVVIRGVKSSGKAAYFLAIFPYVVLIVLLVRAVTLNGSVNGILYFITPTWQQLLTPMIWYHAVAQCFFSLTVCFGAVVMFASHNKFHHNVYRDATIVTTLDTFTSLLAGCTIFAILGNLSHELAIEDIGAVVRGGTGLAFISYPEMIAKFTVAPQFFGVVFFAMLFVLGIGSAVGLASAAICIIRDQFPQIRYWHVAAGTCFCEFLIGLIYVTPGGQFMVTFVDYYVTSFIAFLPATFELIAVAWSYGLGNFLNDIEFMLKRRLSIFWRLCWSIVTPGIILIIFLYTIADLKPLKYHDTFYPDSAYGESLKLDIIYSINEKQLGLDNVAFQLDEPRIIKNDRGAYYPDRDSNSILDVQIAESEKKRATWNNSVEFLMSCIAVSVGFGNIWRFPFTAYENGGGAFLIPYVILLFLVGKPFYFLEMIIGQFSSKSSVKVWGMSPGFTGVGWAQFCSTIALATYYSSLMALTLYYLIASFSAELPWATCLKEWGDTCVDSSTKRNHNVDLITAEENVDVLNNLLNSSTQVQSSAELYFSRVVLHEKENIDDGIGLPSWQLTLCLFGSWAAICAVLFQGVKSSGRFSYFLAIFPYIVLVSLLIRAVTLDGAIDGILYFITPKWSKLLEPTVWYAAVTQCFFSLSVCFGSIITYSSHNDFKHNIYRDVLIITSLDTVTSLLAGCTIFGILGNLAYELGVDDISKVVRGGAGLAFVSYPDAIAKFSFLPQLFAVLFFVMMFVLGVGSAVGMVTGIITVINEQFPKLKTWQIVVPACCLGFAIGTVYVTPGGQFILTLVDYYGASFVVFILASFEMTGVIWVYGLENFMDDLIFMLDRKPSIYWRICWFIVTPLILITIFIYTVATLSPVTYGQRSLPASAHAAGWTLLCIGVLQIPLWMLIAMLKKRELPCMQMVKAAFAPVDGWGPQEVQQRKNWKIFKEERARAREKRIQPIWQQMLYVLLNKEPK
;
A
#
# COMPACT_ATOMS: atom_id res chain seq x y z
N MET A 1 9.91 -0.94 -17.02
CA MET A 1 10.60 0.25 -17.55
C MET A 1 11.23 1.02 -16.41
N SER A 2 10.47 1.81 -15.64
CA SER A 2 11.04 2.55 -14.51
C SER A 2 11.48 1.64 -13.35
N VAL A 3 10.76 0.53 -13.13
CA VAL A 3 11.30 -0.60 -12.36
C VAL A 3 12.05 -1.51 -13.34
N GLY A 4 13.35 -1.63 -13.16
CA GLY A 4 14.25 -2.30 -14.09
C GLY A 4 15.56 -2.74 -13.44
N LEU A 5 16.48 -3.22 -14.29
CA LEU A 5 17.77 -3.76 -13.84
C LEU A 5 18.55 -2.73 -12.99
N GLY A 6 18.48 -1.44 -13.36
CA GLY A 6 19.16 -0.34 -12.66
C GLY A 6 18.83 -0.21 -11.17
N ASN A 7 17.64 -0.61 -10.73
CA ASN A 7 17.27 -0.56 -9.32
C ASN A 7 18.02 -1.61 -8.48
N VAL A 8 18.43 -2.72 -9.08
CA VAL A 8 18.94 -3.91 -8.36
C VAL A 8 20.45 -3.98 -8.28
N TRP A 9 21.18 -3.48 -9.29
CA TRP A 9 22.65 -3.48 -9.27
C TRP A 9 23.25 -2.08 -9.27
N ARG A 10 22.77 -1.16 -10.13
CA ARG A 10 23.34 0.19 -10.24
C ARG A 10 23.05 1.04 -9.00
N PHE A 11 21.81 1.05 -8.51
CA PHE A 11 21.44 1.85 -7.34
C PHE A 11 22.22 1.46 -6.07
N PRO A 12 22.30 0.18 -5.66
CA PRO A 12 23.08 -0.20 -4.48
C PRO A 12 24.56 0.13 -4.63
N PHE A 13 25.10 -0.03 -5.84
CA PHE A 13 26.48 0.35 -6.16
C PHE A 13 26.73 1.86 -6.01
N THR A 14 25.89 2.70 -6.63
CA THR A 14 26.01 4.16 -6.51
C THR A 14 25.83 4.63 -5.07
N ALA A 15 24.91 3.99 -4.32
CA ALA A 15 24.74 4.27 -2.90
C ALA A 15 26.00 3.92 -2.11
N TYR A 16 26.63 2.79 -2.40
CA TYR A 16 27.89 2.39 -1.77
C TYR A 16 29.02 3.40 -2.03
N GLU A 17 29.31 3.72 -3.30
CA GLU A 17 30.42 4.63 -3.67
C GLU A 17 30.31 6.02 -3.03
N ASN A 18 29.08 6.42 -2.72
CA ASN A 18 28.75 7.73 -2.16
C ASN A 18 28.36 7.66 -0.67
N GLY A 19 28.86 6.65 0.06
CA GLY A 19 28.78 6.52 1.52
C GLY A 19 27.40 6.18 2.07
N GLY A 20 26.69 5.29 1.38
CA GLY A 20 25.44 4.68 1.81
C GLY A 20 24.37 5.72 2.10
N GLY A 21 24.10 5.95 3.39
CA GLY A 21 23.07 6.87 3.85
C GLY A 21 23.29 8.32 3.40
N ALA A 22 24.54 8.72 3.14
CA ALA A 22 24.85 10.06 2.64
C ALA A 22 24.32 10.30 1.22
N PHE A 23 24.24 9.25 0.39
CA PHE A 23 23.65 9.32 -0.96
C PHE A 23 22.12 9.33 -0.95
N LEU A 24 21.49 8.62 -0.01
CA LEU A 24 20.03 8.47 0.06
C LEU A 24 19.31 9.81 0.24
N ILE A 25 19.89 10.72 1.02
CA ILE A 25 19.28 12.03 1.32
C ILE A 25 19.19 12.90 0.05
N PRO A 26 20.29 13.17 -0.69
CA PRO A 26 20.25 13.84 -1.99
C PRO A 26 19.35 13.12 -3.00
N TYR A 27 19.41 11.79 -3.10
CA TYR A 27 18.58 11.04 -4.04
C TYR A 27 17.08 11.27 -3.83
N ILE A 28 16.58 11.17 -2.58
CA ILE A 28 15.16 11.41 -2.27
C ILE A 28 14.77 12.87 -2.55
N PHE A 29 15.63 13.83 -2.22
CA PHE A 29 15.38 15.25 -2.49
C PHE A 29 15.26 15.53 -4.00
N ILE A 30 16.22 15.04 -4.77
CA ILE A 30 16.26 15.18 -6.23
C ILE A 30 15.06 14.48 -6.88
N LEU A 31 14.70 13.29 -6.43
CA LEU A 31 13.51 12.59 -6.94
C LEU A 31 12.25 13.43 -6.75
N LEU A 32 12.05 14.06 -5.60
CA LEU A 32 10.85 14.85 -5.31
C LEU A 32 10.79 16.16 -6.10
N ILE A 33 11.93 16.82 -6.30
CA ILE A 33 12.00 18.19 -6.85
C ILE A 33 12.36 18.21 -8.34
N VAL A 34 13.03 17.19 -8.84
CA VAL A 34 13.50 17.09 -10.23
C VAL A 34 12.81 15.90 -10.93
N GLY A 35 13.02 14.68 -10.42
CA GLY A 35 12.57 13.46 -11.08
C GLY A 35 11.05 13.41 -11.31
N LYS A 36 10.27 13.60 -10.25
CA LYS A 36 8.81 13.53 -10.30
C LYS A 36 8.18 14.66 -11.15
N PRO A 37 8.64 15.92 -11.06
CA PRO A 37 8.22 16.98 -12.00
C PRO A 37 8.50 16.68 -13.46
N ILE A 38 9.70 16.20 -13.81
CA ILE A 38 10.04 15.89 -15.21
C ILE A 38 9.23 14.70 -15.71
N TYR A 39 9.12 13.63 -14.91
CA TYR A 39 8.35 12.45 -15.28
C TYR A 39 6.88 12.80 -15.58
N LEU A 40 6.26 13.64 -14.74
CA LEU A 40 4.90 14.12 -14.97
C LEU A 40 4.80 14.95 -16.26
N LEU A 41 5.80 15.81 -16.53
CA LEU A 41 5.84 16.65 -17.72
C LEU A 41 5.91 15.81 -19.00
N GLU A 42 6.81 14.82 -19.07
CA GLU A 42 6.94 13.92 -20.22
C GLU A 42 5.67 13.10 -20.47
N MET A 43 5.04 12.58 -19.42
CA MET A 43 3.78 11.85 -19.59
C MET A 43 2.64 12.76 -20.09
N ILE A 44 2.60 14.02 -19.67
CA ILE A 44 1.61 15.00 -20.15
C ILE A 44 1.86 15.29 -21.63
N LEU A 45 3.11 15.55 -22.03
CA LEU A 45 3.49 15.81 -23.41
C LEU A 45 3.12 14.63 -24.32
N GLY A 46 3.41 13.40 -23.88
CA GLY A 46 3.03 12.19 -24.61
C GLY A 46 1.52 12.05 -24.77
N GLN A 47 0.76 12.11 -23.68
CA GLN A 47 -0.70 11.91 -23.73
C GLN A 47 -1.43 13.00 -24.52
N PHE A 48 -1.02 14.26 -24.35
CA PHE A 48 -1.66 15.40 -25.03
C PHE A 48 -1.47 15.34 -26.54
N SER A 49 -0.24 15.02 -26.98
CA SER A 49 0.12 15.01 -28.39
C SER A 49 -0.31 13.73 -29.13
N SER A 50 -0.41 12.59 -28.42
CA SER A 50 -0.57 11.26 -29.02
C SER A 50 0.46 10.96 -30.12
N ARG A 51 1.68 11.50 -29.99
CA ARG A 51 2.78 11.43 -30.97
C ARG A 51 4.05 10.83 -30.34
N SER A 52 4.99 10.40 -31.19
CA SER A 52 6.33 9.95 -30.74
C SER A 52 7.22 11.12 -30.29
N ALA A 53 8.30 10.80 -29.57
CA ALA A 53 9.23 11.77 -28.98
C ALA A 53 9.79 12.81 -29.97
N ILE A 54 9.95 12.47 -31.25
CA ILE A 54 10.40 13.43 -32.28
C ILE A 54 9.26 14.36 -32.72
N LYS A 55 8.05 13.83 -32.91
CA LYS A 55 6.91 14.58 -33.47
C LYS A 55 6.23 15.50 -32.45
N ILE A 56 6.56 15.38 -31.17
CA ILE A 56 6.03 16.26 -30.12
C ILE A 56 6.58 17.68 -30.22
N TRP A 57 7.78 17.81 -30.77
CA TRP A 57 8.43 19.10 -30.97
C TRP A 57 7.80 19.96 -32.07
N ASP A 58 6.71 19.50 -32.71
CA ASP A 58 5.82 20.38 -33.48
C ASP A 58 5.20 21.49 -32.58
N LEU A 59 5.25 21.31 -31.25
CA LEU A 59 4.96 22.34 -30.24
C LEU A 59 5.89 23.57 -30.36
N SER A 60 7.18 23.34 -30.61
CA SER A 60 8.19 24.39 -30.80
C SER A 60 9.26 23.87 -31.76
N PRO A 61 9.12 24.14 -33.07
CA PRO A 61 9.96 23.55 -34.11
C PRO A 61 11.47 23.79 -33.94
N ALA A 62 11.85 24.89 -33.27
CA ALA A 62 13.25 25.20 -32.96
C ALA A 62 13.94 24.14 -32.08
N PHE A 63 13.17 23.38 -31.29
CA PHE A 63 13.68 22.37 -30.36
C PHE A 63 13.58 20.93 -30.88
N ARG A 64 13.31 20.73 -32.18
CA ARG A 64 13.19 19.39 -32.80
C ARG A 64 14.44 18.52 -32.64
N GLY A 65 15.61 19.12 -32.45
CA GLY A 65 16.87 18.43 -32.16
C GLY A 65 16.84 17.60 -30.87
N ILE A 66 16.03 17.97 -29.88
CA ILE A 66 15.91 17.23 -28.61
C ILE A 66 15.40 15.81 -28.88
N GLY A 67 14.36 15.65 -29.70
CA GLY A 67 13.82 14.33 -30.02
C GLY A 67 14.81 13.44 -30.78
N ILE A 68 15.69 14.02 -31.60
CA ILE A 68 16.75 13.27 -32.31
C ILE A 68 17.82 12.80 -31.32
N ALA A 69 18.23 13.67 -30.39
CA ALA A 69 19.16 13.29 -29.32
C ALA A 69 18.59 12.17 -28.45
N GLN A 70 17.31 12.27 -28.05
CA GLN A 70 16.60 11.22 -27.32
C GLN A 70 16.59 9.89 -28.09
N PHE A 71 16.37 9.93 -29.42
CA PHE A 71 16.39 8.72 -30.25
C PHE A 71 17.76 8.04 -30.26
N ILE A 72 18.85 8.78 -30.43
CA ILE A 72 20.21 8.22 -30.41
C ILE A 72 20.53 7.60 -29.04
N ILE A 73 20.15 8.30 -27.96
CA ILE A 73 20.32 7.80 -26.59
C ILE A 73 19.55 6.48 -26.41
N MET A 74 18.32 6.38 -26.91
CA MET A 74 17.53 5.15 -26.80
C MET A 74 18.17 3.95 -27.49
N LEU A 75 18.76 4.12 -28.68
CA LEU A 75 19.44 3.02 -29.40
C LEU A 75 20.67 2.54 -28.62
N ALA A 76 21.49 3.48 -28.13
CA ALA A 76 22.66 3.14 -27.31
C ALA A 76 22.28 2.42 -26.00
N LEU A 77 21.20 2.86 -25.34
CA LEU A 77 20.73 2.22 -24.11
C LEU A 77 20.06 0.87 -24.36
N ALA A 78 19.34 0.68 -25.48
CA ALA A 78 18.67 -0.58 -25.78
C ALA A 78 19.68 -1.72 -26.00
N SER A 79 20.76 -1.45 -26.74
CA SER A 79 21.89 -2.37 -26.93
C SER A 79 22.68 -2.61 -25.63
N TYR A 80 22.91 -1.58 -24.82
CA TYR A 80 23.49 -1.70 -23.48
C TYR A 80 22.68 -2.63 -22.55
N TYR A 81 21.36 -2.48 -22.47
CA TYR A 81 20.55 -3.35 -21.60
C TYR A 81 20.52 -4.80 -22.10
N CYS A 82 20.54 -5.01 -23.42
CA CYS A 82 20.56 -6.35 -23.98
C CYS A 82 21.91 -7.06 -23.82
N SER A 83 23.03 -6.34 -23.73
CA SER A 83 24.32 -6.94 -23.41
C SER A 83 24.38 -7.40 -21.95
N LEU A 84 23.81 -6.63 -21.02
CA LEU A 84 23.63 -7.07 -19.63
C LEU A 84 22.70 -8.28 -19.55
N MET A 85 21.63 -8.32 -20.35
CA MET A 85 20.76 -9.51 -20.45
C MET A 85 21.54 -10.74 -20.94
N ALA A 86 22.44 -10.59 -21.92
CA ALA A 86 23.27 -11.68 -22.41
C ALA A 86 24.15 -12.26 -21.29
N LEU A 87 24.77 -11.40 -20.47
CA LEU A 87 25.53 -11.83 -19.29
C LEU A 87 24.65 -12.54 -18.26
N THR A 88 23.46 -12.00 -17.96
CA THR A 88 22.52 -12.67 -17.02
C THR A 88 22.05 -14.02 -17.52
N LEU A 89 21.83 -14.17 -18.83
CA LEU A 89 21.43 -15.42 -19.45
C LEU A 89 22.56 -16.45 -19.41
N PHE A 90 23.80 -16.01 -19.63
CA PHE A 90 24.97 -16.86 -19.49
C PHE A 90 25.08 -17.42 -18.06
N TYR A 91 24.96 -16.57 -17.04
CA TYR A 91 24.97 -17.00 -15.64
C TYR A 91 23.75 -17.84 -15.24
N LEU A 92 22.57 -17.55 -15.82
CA LEU A 92 21.37 -18.36 -15.62
C LEU A 92 21.60 -19.80 -16.11
N VAL A 93 22.16 -19.97 -17.31
CA VAL A 93 22.51 -21.31 -17.83
C VAL A 93 23.59 -21.97 -16.98
N ALA A 94 24.60 -21.21 -16.58
CA ALA A 94 25.67 -21.71 -15.70
C ALA A 94 25.15 -22.17 -14.33
N SER A 95 24.07 -21.57 -13.80
CA SER A 95 23.46 -21.92 -12.51
C SER A 95 22.83 -23.32 -12.47
N PHE A 96 22.58 -23.95 -13.62
CA PHE A 96 22.04 -25.32 -13.70
C PHE A 96 23.12 -26.42 -13.57
N HIS A 97 24.40 -26.07 -13.48
CA HIS A 97 25.46 -27.05 -13.23
C HIS A 97 25.37 -27.60 -11.80
N SER A 98 25.79 -28.86 -11.63
CA SER A 98 25.74 -29.56 -10.33
C SER A 98 26.55 -28.83 -9.25
N GLU A 99 27.69 -28.27 -9.64
CA GLU A 99 28.46 -27.31 -8.85
C GLU A 99 28.47 -25.96 -9.57
N LEU A 100 28.38 -24.87 -8.81
CA LEU A 100 28.41 -23.54 -9.39
C LEU A 100 29.80 -23.29 -10.01
N PRO A 101 29.90 -22.92 -11.31
CA PRO A 101 31.19 -22.80 -12.00
C PRO A 101 32.14 -21.73 -11.41
N TRP A 102 31.59 -20.78 -10.66
CA TRP A 102 32.31 -19.73 -9.95
C TRP A 102 32.56 -20.06 -8.46
N GLY A 103 32.34 -21.31 -8.04
CA GLY A 103 32.45 -21.73 -6.64
C GLY A 103 33.84 -22.23 -6.23
N ARG A 104 34.66 -22.73 -7.18
CA ARG A 104 36.02 -23.26 -6.94
C ARG A 104 37.03 -22.69 -7.93
N CYS A 105 38.26 -22.56 -7.48
CA CYS A 105 39.42 -22.20 -8.27
C CYS A 105 39.79 -23.30 -9.27
N ARG A 106 40.16 -22.90 -10.49
CA ARG A 106 40.72 -23.80 -11.51
C ARG A 106 42.25 -23.79 -11.45
N PRO A 107 42.93 -24.90 -11.81
CA PRO A 107 44.39 -24.96 -11.84
C PRO A 107 45.03 -23.87 -12.73
N GLU A 108 44.32 -23.43 -13.77
CA GLU A 108 44.76 -22.41 -14.73
C GLU A 108 44.79 -20.99 -14.15
N TRP A 109 44.19 -20.76 -12.98
CA TRP A 109 44.08 -19.43 -12.38
C TRP A 109 45.23 -19.09 -11.41
N GLY A 110 46.15 -20.02 -11.17
CA GLY A 110 47.35 -19.83 -10.36
C GLY A 110 47.11 -19.95 -8.84
N ASP A 111 48.20 -19.94 -8.07
CA ASP A 111 48.22 -20.19 -6.63
C ASP A 111 47.60 -19.06 -5.76
N HIS A 112 47.22 -17.94 -6.38
CA HIS A 112 46.65 -16.76 -5.70
C HIS A 112 45.10 -16.69 -5.76
N CYS A 113 44.45 -17.75 -6.25
CA CYS A 113 43.00 -17.86 -6.30
C CYS A 113 42.43 -18.41 -4.97
N VAL A 114 41.33 -17.82 -4.48
CA VAL A 114 40.63 -18.27 -3.27
C VAL A 114 39.21 -18.78 -3.61
N ASP A 115 38.89 -19.98 -3.12
CA ASP A 115 37.59 -20.62 -3.32
C ASP A 115 36.45 -19.80 -2.71
N SER A 116 35.37 -19.66 -3.47
CA SER A 116 34.14 -19.03 -2.98
C SER A 116 33.27 -20.00 -2.17
N LEU A 117 33.48 -21.33 -2.29
CA LEU A 117 32.86 -22.34 -1.44
C LEU A 117 33.58 -22.48 -0.07
N PRO A 118 32.85 -22.73 1.03
CA PRO A 118 33.48 -22.95 2.34
C PRO A 118 34.32 -24.24 2.36
N GLY A 119 35.64 -24.11 2.53
CA GLY A 119 36.59 -25.21 2.71
C GLY A 119 36.55 -25.83 4.11
N ASN A 120 37.10 -27.05 4.23
CA ASN A 120 37.20 -27.78 5.49
C ASN A 120 38.11 -27.01 6.48
N ASN A 121 37.74 -26.99 7.77
CA ASN A 121 38.12 -26.00 8.80
C ASN A 121 39.61 -25.85 9.20
N ASN A 122 40.59 -26.31 8.41
CA ASN A 122 42.00 -26.29 8.83
C ASN A 122 42.84 -25.12 8.25
N ASP A 123 42.37 -24.41 7.23
CA ASP A 123 43.16 -23.33 6.59
C ASP A 123 42.83 -21.91 7.08
N LYS A 124 41.80 -21.74 7.90
CA LYS A 124 41.31 -20.41 8.34
C LYS A 124 42.28 -19.65 9.24
N MET A 125 43.26 -20.31 9.85
CA MET A 125 44.19 -19.69 10.80
C MET A 125 45.46 -19.10 10.15
N ASN A 126 45.80 -19.49 8.91
CA ASN A 126 46.96 -18.96 8.19
C ASN A 126 46.61 -17.79 7.25
N ILE A 127 45.34 -17.59 6.90
CA ILE A 127 44.90 -16.60 5.91
C ILE A 127 44.97 -15.16 6.46
N SER A 128 44.68 -14.94 7.75
CA SER A 128 44.69 -13.60 8.35
C SER A 128 46.10 -12.99 8.50
N TYR A 129 47.16 -13.80 8.60
CA TYR A 129 48.53 -13.30 8.74
C TYR A 129 49.22 -13.02 7.40
N VAL A 130 48.77 -13.62 6.29
CA VAL A 130 49.38 -13.48 4.95
C VAL A 130 48.74 -12.35 4.12
N MET A 131 47.53 -11.89 4.48
CA MET A 131 46.76 -10.87 3.75
C MET A 131 47.38 -9.46 3.66
N ARG A 132 48.55 -9.19 4.26
CA ARG A 132 49.16 -7.85 4.23
C ARG A 132 50.08 -7.57 3.04
N ASN A 133 50.51 -8.57 2.25
CA ASN A 133 51.54 -8.34 1.22
C ASN A 133 51.31 -9.01 -0.17
N ILE A 134 50.19 -9.70 -0.43
CA ILE A 134 49.88 -10.33 -1.75
C ILE A 134 48.39 -10.12 -2.09
N SER A 135 48.06 -9.69 -3.31
CA SER A 135 46.68 -9.50 -3.79
C SER A 135 46.04 -10.82 -4.22
N TYR A 136 45.18 -11.38 -3.36
CA TYR A 136 44.37 -12.58 -3.68
C TYR A 136 43.09 -12.19 -4.42
N SER A 137 42.69 -12.97 -5.45
CA SER A 137 41.43 -12.79 -6.20
C SER A 137 40.48 -13.96 -5.93
N SER A 138 39.18 -13.68 -5.83
CA SER A 138 38.17 -14.73 -5.58
C SER A 138 37.90 -15.57 -6.83
N SER A 139 37.47 -16.82 -6.64
CA SER A 139 37.13 -17.71 -7.76
C SER A 139 36.01 -17.16 -8.65
N ALA A 140 35.09 -16.36 -8.09
CA ALA A 140 34.05 -15.67 -8.85
C ALA A 140 34.57 -14.49 -9.68
N GLU A 141 35.56 -13.75 -9.16
CA GLU A 141 36.22 -12.65 -9.86
C GLU A 141 36.98 -13.16 -11.09
N LEU A 142 37.76 -14.22 -10.91
CA LEU A 142 38.51 -14.85 -12.00
C LEU A 142 37.59 -15.54 -13.02
N TYR A 143 36.48 -16.13 -12.57
CA TYR A 143 35.47 -16.67 -13.47
C TYR A 143 34.89 -15.57 -14.38
N PHE A 144 34.54 -14.41 -13.83
CA PHE A 144 33.99 -13.31 -14.63
C PHE A 144 35.00 -12.76 -15.65
N TYR A 145 36.22 -12.43 -15.23
CA TYR A 145 37.20 -11.81 -16.13
C TYR A 145 37.83 -12.79 -17.11
N LYS A 146 38.22 -14.00 -16.66
CA LYS A 146 38.97 -14.96 -17.49
C LYS A 146 38.09 -15.92 -18.28
N GLU A 147 36.91 -16.31 -17.79
CA GLU A 147 36.04 -17.30 -18.46
C GLU A 147 34.82 -16.67 -19.15
N VAL A 148 34.21 -15.63 -18.55
CA VAL A 148 33.01 -15.00 -19.13
C VAL A 148 33.39 -13.93 -20.15
N LEU A 149 34.22 -12.97 -19.75
CA LEU A 149 34.56 -11.82 -20.59
C LEU A 149 35.77 -12.07 -21.51
N HIS A 150 36.72 -12.89 -21.07
CA HIS A 150 38.07 -12.95 -21.63
C HIS A 150 38.69 -11.54 -21.71
N GLU A 151 38.61 -10.78 -20.61
CA GLU A 151 38.98 -9.37 -20.55
C GLU A 151 40.45 -9.13 -20.91
N LYS A 152 40.70 -8.01 -21.61
CA LYS A 152 42.06 -7.54 -21.94
C LYS A 152 42.56 -6.54 -20.91
N ASP A 153 43.88 -6.53 -20.72
CA ASP A 153 44.54 -5.67 -19.72
C ASP A 153 44.42 -4.18 -20.03
N ASN A 154 44.45 -3.78 -21.31
CA ASN A 154 44.24 -2.38 -21.73
C ASN A 154 43.31 -2.26 -22.94
N ILE A 155 42.57 -1.15 -23.00
CA ILE A 155 41.72 -0.80 -24.16
C ILE A 155 42.56 -0.53 -25.43
N ASP A 156 43.84 -0.15 -25.27
CA ASP A 156 44.80 0.09 -26.36
C ASP A 156 45.14 -1.19 -27.13
N ASP A 157 44.92 -2.36 -26.53
CA ASP A 157 45.08 -3.66 -27.19
C ASP A 157 43.91 -3.98 -28.15
N GLY A 158 42.96 -3.04 -28.30
CA GLY A 158 41.79 -3.09 -29.16
C GLY A 158 40.62 -3.89 -28.59
N ILE A 159 39.40 -3.59 -29.06
CA ILE A 159 38.13 -4.13 -28.52
C ILE A 159 38.04 -5.68 -28.63
N GLY A 160 38.73 -6.29 -29.60
CA GLY A 160 38.71 -7.74 -29.83
C GLY A 160 37.52 -8.23 -30.65
N MET A 161 37.46 -9.54 -30.93
CA MET A 161 36.32 -10.16 -31.63
C MET A 161 35.22 -10.56 -30.63
N PRO A 162 33.94 -10.52 -31.03
CA PRO A 162 32.82 -10.97 -30.19
C PRO A 162 32.99 -12.42 -29.72
N ASP A 163 32.82 -12.69 -28.43
CA ASP A 163 32.79 -14.05 -27.90
C ASP A 163 31.55 -14.79 -28.44
N TRP A 164 31.73 -16.01 -28.92
CA TRP A 164 30.65 -16.75 -29.58
C TRP A 164 29.56 -17.19 -28.61
N ARG A 165 29.89 -17.47 -27.33
CA ARG A 165 28.92 -17.87 -26.30
C ARG A 165 28.05 -16.68 -25.90
N LEU A 166 28.69 -15.53 -25.66
CA LEU A 166 27.98 -14.28 -25.37
C LEU A 166 27.19 -13.78 -26.58
N THR A 167 27.68 -13.99 -27.81
CA THR A 167 26.94 -13.65 -29.03
C THR A 167 25.65 -14.46 -29.17
N ILE A 168 25.67 -15.76 -28.85
CA ILE A 168 24.45 -16.57 -28.80
C ILE A 168 23.50 -16.06 -27.71
N ALA A 169 24.02 -15.75 -26.51
CA ALA A 169 23.20 -15.22 -25.43
C ALA A 169 22.57 -13.85 -25.78
N LEU A 170 23.30 -13.00 -26.51
CA LEU A 170 22.83 -11.73 -27.04
C LEU A 170 21.73 -11.93 -28.09
N LEU A 171 21.91 -12.89 -29.01
CA LEU A 171 20.89 -13.24 -30.00
C LEU A 171 19.60 -13.72 -29.32
N VAL A 172 19.70 -14.58 -28.30
CA VAL A 172 18.53 -15.06 -27.53
C VAL A 172 17.86 -13.91 -26.77
N SER A 173 18.64 -12.97 -26.23
CA SER A 173 18.12 -11.78 -25.55
C SER A 173 17.31 -10.90 -26.51
N TRP A 174 17.83 -10.62 -27.71
CA TRP A 174 17.12 -9.87 -28.74
C TRP A 174 15.92 -10.60 -29.32
N LEU A 175 15.99 -11.93 -29.47
CA LEU A 175 14.85 -12.77 -29.84
C LEU A 175 13.73 -12.64 -28.80
N THR A 176 14.08 -12.66 -27.51
CA THR A 176 13.13 -12.52 -26.41
C THR A 176 12.47 -11.15 -26.44
N VAL A 177 13.25 -10.07 -26.61
CA VAL A 177 12.72 -8.71 -26.76
C VAL A 177 11.79 -8.64 -27.98
N PHE A 178 12.21 -9.17 -29.13
CA PHE A 178 11.42 -9.25 -30.35
C PHE A 178 10.06 -9.92 -30.13
N LEU A 179 10.04 -11.10 -29.48
CA LEU A 179 8.80 -11.82 -29.19
C LEU A 179 7.83 -11.00 -28.32
N VAL A 180 8.35 -10.22 -27.36
CA VAL A 180 7.52 -9.36 -26.53
C VAL A 180 7.00 -8.16 -27.31
N VAL A 181 7.81 -7.54 -28.18
CA VAL A 181 7.42 -6.34 -28.93
C VAL A 181 6.67 -6.62 -30.24
N ILE A 182 6.69 -7.83 -30.80
CA ILE A 182 6.21 -8.14 -32.17
C ILE A 182 4.77 -7.66 -32.49
N ARG A 183 3.87 -7.59 -31.49
CA ARG A 183 2.50 -7.05 -31.65
C ARG A 183 2.29 -5.66 -31.03
N GLY A 184 3.37 -4.94 -30.78
CA GLY A 184 3.42 -3.63 -30.15
C GLY A 184 2.91 -3.63 -28.71
N VAL A 185 2.36 -2.48 -28.28
CA VAL A 185 1.93 -2.21 -26.90
C VAL A 185 0.91 -3.23 -26.36
N LYS A 186 0.15 -3.90 -27.24
CA LYS A 186 -0.80 -4.97 -26.85
C LYS A 186 -0.11 -6.23 -26.31
N SER A 187 1.09 -6.55 -26.79
CA SER A 187 1.87 -7.71 -26.33
C SER A 187 2.72 -7.34 -25.12
N SER A 188 3.45 -6.22 -25.19
CA SER A 188 4.26 -5.74 -24.07
C SER A 188 3.42 -5.41 -22.83
N GLY A 189 2.20 -4.88 -23.00
CA GLY A 189 1.26 -4.64 -21.90
C GLY A 189 0.78 -5.91 -21.19
N LYS A 190 0.70 -7.06 -21.89
CA LYS A 190 0.37 -8.35 -21.27
C LYS A 190 1.59 -8.95 -20.55
N ALA A 191 2.77 -8.84 -21.16
CA ALA A 191 4.01 -9.29 -20.54
C ALA A 191 4.29 -8.50 -19.25
N ALA A 192 3.94 -7.22 -19.20
CA ALA A 192 4.16 -6.34 -18.05
C ALA A 192 3.60 -6.87 -16.72
N TYR A 193 2.51 -7.65 -16.71
CA TYR A 193 1.99 -8.27 -15.48
C TYR A 193 3.01 -9.20 -14.83
N PHE A 194 3.65 -10.06 -15.63
CA PHE A 194 4.68 -10.97 -15.13
C PHE A 194 5.99 -10.23 -14.86
N LEU A 195 6.42 -9.39 -15.80
CA LEU A 195 7.69 -8.64 -15.71
C LEU A 195 7.74 -7.71 -14.49
N ALA A 196 6.61 -7.19 -14.02
CA ALA A 196 6.54 -6.34 -12.84
C ALA A 196 6.45 -7.12 -11.53
N ILE A 197 5.72 -8.25 -11.49
CA ILE A 197 5.43 -8.96 -10.23
C ILE A 197 6.55 -9.91 -9.83
N PHE A 198 7.12 -10.65 -10.78
CA PHE A 198 8.11 -11.68 -10.51
C PHE A 198 9.35 -11.14 -9.76
N PRO A 199 9.93 -9.98 -10.11
CA PRO A 199 11.07 -9.44 -9.38
C PRO A 199 10.78 -9.07 -7.93
N TYR A 200 9.58 -8.58 -7.60
CA TYR A 200 9.23 -8.29 -6.20
C TYR A 200 9.14 -9.56 -5.35
N VAL A 201 8.58 -10.63 -5.91
CA VAL A 201 8.50 -11.92 -5.21
C VAL A 201 9.91 -12.40 -4.88
N VAL A 202 10.82 -12.35 -5.86
CA VAL A 202 12.21 -12.77 -5.66
C VAL A 202 12.96 -11.87 -4.69
N LEU A 203 12.85 -10.53 -4.82
CA LEU A 203 13.51 -9.59 -3.91
C LEU A 203 13.05 -9.76 -2.46
N ILE A 204 11.76 -10.01 -2.22
CA ILE A 204 11.24 -10.26 -0.87
C ILE A 204 11.77 -11.58 -0.31
N VAL A 205 11.79 -12.65 -1.12
CA VAL A 205 12.35 -13.95 -0.70
C VAL A 205 13.84 -13.82 -0.38
N LEU A 206 14.60 -13.12 -1.23
CA LEU A 206 16.03 -12.86 -1.01
C LEU A 206 16.26 -11.97 0.20
N LEU A 207 15.43 -10.96 0.44
CA LEU A 207 15.53 -10.11 1.64
C LEU A 207 15.30 -10.93 2.90
N VAL A 208 14.22 -11.72 2.95
CA VAL A 208 13.91 -12.60 4.09
C VAL A 208 15.08 -13.55 4.34
N ARG A 209 15.69 -14.11 3.29
CA ARG A 209 16.88 -14.94 3.46
C ARG A 209 18.08 -14.14 3.94
N ALA A 210 18.36 -12.98 3.34
CA ALA A 210 19.52 -12.15 3.63
C ALA A 210 19.54 -11.65 5.07
N VAL A 211 18.40 -11.23 5.62
CA VAL A 211 18.31 -10.77 7.02
C VAL A 211 18.46 -11.90 8.04
N THR A 212 18.33 -13.15 7.62
CA THR A 212 18.58 -14.33 8.49
C THR A 212 20.06 -14.71 8.57
N LEU A 213 20.92 -14.05 7.80
CA LEU A 213 22.36 -14.30 7.78
C LEU A 213 23.09 -13.43 8.82
N ASN A 214 24.15 -13.96 9.40
CA ASN A 214 24.92 -13.29 10.46
C ASN A 214 25.66 -12.07 9.89
N GLY A 215 25.73 -10.95 10.61
CA GLY A 215 26.39 -9.73 10.10
C GLY A 215 25.60 -8.96 9.03
N SER A 216 24.44 -9.45 8.59
CA SER A 216 23.57 -8.74 7.64
C SER A 216 23.10 -7.37 8.13
N VAL A 217 22.91 -7.21 9.44
CA VAL A 217 22.53 -5.96 10.08
C VAL A 217 23.58 -4.87 9.87
N ASN A 218 24.88 -5.21 9.92
CA ASN A 218 25.96 -4.22 9.73
C ASN A 218 25.93 -3.63 8.32
N GLY A 219 25.60 -4.44 7.32
CA GLY A 219 25.44 -3.98 5.94
C GLY A 219 24.22 -3.07 5.77
N ILE A 220 23.06 -3.44 6.32
CA ILE A 220 21.87 -2.57 6.30
C ILE A 220 22.15 -1.25 7.04
N LEU A 221 22.86 -1.31 8.16
CA LEU A 221 23.21 -0.14 8.95
C LEU A 221 24.13 0.80 8.16
N TYR A 222 25.11 0.25 7.42
CA TYR A 222 25.95 1.04 6.51
C TYR A 222 25.13 1.73 5.41
N PHE A 223 24.15 1.03 4.83
CA PHE A 223 23.28 1.59 3.80
C PHE A 223 22.42 2.76 4.29
N ILE A 224 21.97 2.72 5.54
CA ILE A 224 21.04 3.72 6.10
C ILE A 224 21.77 4.86 6.83
N THR A 225 22.91 4.59 7.46
CA THR A 225 23.60 5.56 8.32
C THR A 225 24.35 6.59 7.48
N PRO A 226 24.01 7.90 7.57
CA PRO A 226 24.65 8.91 6.75
C PRO A 226 25.98 9.36 7.34
N THR A 227 26.99 9.42 6.47
CA THR A 227 28.25 10.09 6.78
C THR A 227 28.10 11.59 6.50
N TRP A 228 27.83 12.39 7.53
CA TRP A 228 27.48 13.82 7.40
C TRP A 228 28.50 14.67 6.63
N GLN A 229 29.78 14.33 6.71
CA GLN A 229 30.86 15.05 6.01
C GLN A 229 30.74 14.94 4.48
N GLN A 230 30.22 13.81 4.00
CA GLN A 230 30.11 13.54 2.57
C GLN A 230 28.97 14.33 1.90
N LEU A 231 27.93 14.73 2.64
CA LEU A 231 26.79 15.50 2.10
C LEU A 231 27.19 16.89 1.56
N LEU A 232 28.32 17.43 2.01
CA LEU A 232 28.85 18.73 1.57
C LEU A 232 29.50 18.64 0.18
N THR A 233 29.76 17.43 -0.32
CA THR A 233 30.43 17.21 -1.61
C THR A 233 29.42 17.30 -2.77
N PRO A 234 29.60 18.21 -3.75
CA PRO A 234 28.70 18.35 -4.90
C PRO A 234 28.58 17.08 -5.76
N MET A 235 29.59 16.22 -5.77
CA MET A 235 29.57 14.95 -6.53
C MET A 235 28.44 14.01 -6.13
N ILE A 236 28.07 13.95 -4.84
CA ILE A 236 26.96 13.09 -4.39
C ILE A 236 25.64 13.55 -4.99
N TRP A 237 25.45 14.87 -5.11
CA TRP A 237 24.28 15.45 -5.75
C TRP A 237 24.23 15.16 -7.24
N TYR A 238 25.37 15.18 -7.93
CA TYR A 238 25.48 14.74 -9.32
C TYR A 238 25.06 13.27 -9.49
N HIS A 239 25.64 12.36 -8.70
CA HIS A 239 25.31 10.94 -8.74
C HIS A 239 23.83 10.69 -8.43
N ALA A 240 23.23 11.48 -7.53
CA ALA A 240 21.80 11.41 -7.21
C ALA A 240 20.91 11.80 -8.41
N VAL A 241 21.25 12.85 -9.16
CA VAL A 241 20.49 13.23 -10.38
C VAL A 241 20.70 12.22 -11.50
N ALA A 242 21.94 11.81 -11.77
CA ALA A 242 22.23 10.81 -12.78
C ALA A 242 21.49 9.49 -12.52
N GLN A 243 21.47 9.04 -11.26
CA GLN A 243 20.71 7.85 -10.88
C GLN A 243 19.20 8.04 -10.99
N CYS A 244 18.68 9.22 -10.64
CA CYS A 244 17.25 9.54 -10.79
C CYS A 244 16.82 9.50 -12.26
N PHE A 245 17.63 10.04 -13.17
CA PHE A 245 17.34 10.08 -14.60
C PHE A 245 17.34 8.68 -15.21
N PHE A 246 18.37 7.91 -14.87
CA PHE A 246 18.50 6.53 -15.31
C PHE A 246 17.35 5.63 -14.82
N SER A 247 17.02 5.70 -13.53
CA SER A 247 15.98 4.87 -12.91
C SER A 247 14.60 5.17 -13.47
N LEU A 248 14.23 6.45 -13.55
CA LEU A 248 12.91 6.84 -14.07
C LEU A 248 12.81 6.78 -15.59
N THR A 249 13.93 6.63 -16.30
CA THR A 249 14.05 6.73 -17.77
C THR A 249 13.54 8.06 -18.33
N VAL A 250 13.67 9.13 -17.53
CA VAL A 250 13.26 10.48 -17.95
C VAL A 250 14.24 11.07 -18.94
N CYS A 251 13.73 11.91 -19.84
CA CYS A 251 14.49 12.59 -20.88
C CYS A 251 15.15 11.65 -21.91
N PHE A 252 14.79 10.37 -21.91
CA PHE A 252 15.14 9.41 -22.95
C PHE A 252 14.01 9.22 -23.99
N GLY A 253 12.83 9.82 -23.80
CA GLY A 253 11.70 9.73 -24.75
C GLY A 253 10.86 8.44 -24.66
N ALA A 254 11.26 7.46 -23.84
CA ALA A 254 10.47 6.23 -23.61
C ALA A 254 9.15 6.54 -22.86
N VAL A 255 9.21 7.38 -21.83
CA VAL A 255 8.03 7.79 -21.03
C VAL A 255 6.98 8.45 -21.91
N VAL A 256 7.44 9.37 -22.76
CA VAL A 256 6.64 10.09 -23.74
C VAL A 256 5.91 9.14 -24.70
N MET A 257 6.60 8.11 -25.19
CA MET A 257 6.00 7.12 -26.10
C MET A 257 4.94 6.26 -25.42
N PHE A 258 5.16 5.78 -24.20
CA PHE A 258 4.12 5.00 -23.51
C PHE A 258 2.90 5.87 -23.15
N ALA A 259 3.13 7.13 -22.78
CA ALA A 259 2.05 8.05 -22.49
C ALA A 259 1.24 8.43 -23.74
N SER A 260 1.82 8.41 -24.93
CA SER A 260 1.09 8.70 -26.18
C SER A 260 0.02 7.67 -26.55
N HIS A 261 0.06 6.49 -25.93
CA HIS A 261 -0.95 5.45 -26.07
C HIS A 261 -2.09 5.56 -25.05
N ASN A 262 -1.99 6.49 -24.09
CA ASN A 262 -3.05 6.70 -23.09
C ASN A 262 -4.28 7.35 -23.72
N LYS A 263 -5.45 7.11 -23.10
CA LYS A 263 -6.66 7.86 -23.46
C LYS A 263 -6.48 9.33 -23.09
N PHE A 264 -7.04 10.23 -23.88
CA PHE A 264 -6.89 11.69 -23.70
C PHE A 264 -7.22 12.20 -22.29
N HIS A 265 -8.25 11.63 -21.63
CA HIS A 265 -8.65 12.01 -20.26
C HIS A 265 -8.11 11.07 -19.17
N HIS A 266 -7.10 10.25 -19.47
CA HIS A 266 -6.52 9.35 -18.49
C HIS A 266 -5.73 10.12 -17.42
N ASN A 267 -5.77 9.63 -16.18
CA ASN A 267 -5.18 10.34 -15.04
C ASN A 267 -3.67 10.12 -14.93
N VAL A 268 -2.94 10.80 -15.81
CA VAL A 268 -1.46 10.79 -15.84
C VAL A 268 -0.85 11.21 -14.51
N TYR A 269 -1.47 12.16 -13.81
CA TYR A 269 -0.97 12.65 -12.53
C TYR A 269 -0.87 11.55 -11.47
N ARG A 270 -1.88 10.68 -11.40
CA ARG A 270 -1.88 9.53 -10.50
C ARG A 270 -0.79 8.54 -10.89
N ASP A 271 -0.71 8.22 -12.17
CA ASP A 271 0.21 7.20 -12.67
C ASP A 271 1.68 7.64 -12.52
N ALA A 272 1.99 8.91 -12.83
CA ALA A 272 3.29 9.52 -12.58
C ALA A 272 3.70 9.44 -11.10
N THR A 273 2.76 9.67 -10.19
CA THR A 273 3.04 9.58 -8.74
C THR A 273 3.27 8.14 -8.30
N ILE A 274 2.49 7.18 -8.81
CA ILE A 274 2.63 5.76 -8.47
C ILE A 274 3.98 5.24 -8.97
N VAL A 275 4.32 5.49 -10.24
CA VAL A 275 5.55 4.95 -10.85
C VAL A 275 6.80 5.52 -10.19
N THR A 276 6.87 6.83 -9.98
CA THR A 276 8.03 7.47 -9.31
C THR A 276 8.21 7.00 -7.87
N THR A 277 7.12 6.68 -7.17
CA THR A 277 7.17 6.18 -5.78
C THR A 277 7.58 4.70 -5.74
N LEU A 278 7.07 3.88 -6.67
CA LEU A 278 7.43 2.47 -6.79
C LEU A 278 8.89 2.28 -7.20
N ASP A 279 9.40 3.13 -8.09
CA ASP A 279 10.82 3.14 -8.47
C ASP A 279 11.72 3.28 -7.23
N THR A 280 11.49 4.32 -6.43
CA THR A 280 12.24 4.55 -5.18
C THR A 280 12.09 3.42 -4.17
N PHE A 281 10.87 2.91 -3.99
CA PHE A 281 10.63 1.77 -3.11
C PHE A 281 11.43 0.55 -3.57
N THR A 282 11.50 0.31 -4.87
CA THR A 282 12.25 -0.83 -5.42
C THR A 282 13.75 -0.65 -5.25
N SER A 283 14.27 0.55 -5.48
CA SER A 283 15.67 0.90 -5.24
C SER A 283 16.07 0.72 -3.76
N LEU A 284 15.22 1.14 -2.82
CA LEU A 284 15.45 0.95 -1.39
C LEU A 284 15.33 -0.52 -0.98
N LEU A 285 14.33 -1.25 -1.49
CA LEU A 285 14.14 -2.67 -1.20
C LEU A 285 15.33 -3.49 -1.71
N ALA A 286 15.75 -3.24 -2.94
CA ALA A 286 16.95 -3.84 -3.51
C ALA A 286 18.18 -3.44 -2.70
N GLY A 287 18.39 -2.14 -2.41
CA GLY A 287 19.46 -1.65 -1.54
C GLY A 287 19.55 -2.40 -0.22
N CYS A 288 18.47 -2.47 0.56
CA CYS A 288 18.44 -3.22 1.81
C CYS A 288 18.78 -4.71 1.62
N THR A 289 18.23 -5.35 0.58
CA THR A 289 18.49 -6.77 0.28
C THR A 289 19.97 -7.00 -0.02
N ILE A 290 20.54 -6.13 -0.86
CA ILE A 290 21.92 -6.22 -1.33
C ILE A 290 22.91 -5.91 -0.21
N PHE A 291 22.70 -4.85 0.55
CA PHE A 291 23.58 -4.50 1.65
C PHE A 291 23.47 -5.51 2.81
N ALA A 292 22.31 -6.12 3.05
CA ALA A 292 22.19 -7.24 4.00
C ALA A 292 23.07 -8.44 3.59
N ILE A 293 23.09 -8.75 2.29
CA ILE A 293 23.93 -9.79 1.71
C ILE A 293 25.42 -9.45 1.87
N LEU A 294 25.82 -8.22 1.52
CA LEU A 294 27.21 -7.75 1.63
C LEU A 294 27.69 -7.69 3.09
N GLY A 295 26.82 -7.33 4.04
CA GLY A 295 27.14 -7.33 5.47
C GLY A 295 27.48 -8.72 6.00
N ASN A 296 26.75 -9.76 5.58
CA ASN A 296 27.10 -11.14 5.92
C ASN A 296 28.45 -11.55 5.34
N LEU A 297 28.72 -11.16 4.09
CA LEU A 297 29.98 -11.47 3.43
C LEU A 297 31.18 -10.80 4.13
N SER A 298 31.04 -9.54 4.55
CA SER A 298 32.05 -8.83 5.36
C SER A 298 32.32 -9.55 6.68
N HIS A 299 31.26 -10.02 7.35
CA HIS A 299 31.34 -10.75 8.60
C HIS A 299 32.00 -12.13 8.45
N GLU A 300 31.69 -12.87 7.38
CA GLU A 300 32.33 -14.17 7.10
C GLU A 300 33.82 -14.05 6.76
N LEU A 301 34.24 -12.96 6.13
CA LEU A 301 35.63 -12.70 5.77
C LEU A 301 36.43 -12.03 6.90
N ALA A 302 35.80 -11.72 8.05
CA ALA A 302 36.39 -10.95 9.14
C ALA A 302 36.99 -9.60 8.68
N ILE A 303 36.39 -8.99 7.66
CA ILE A 303 36.76 -7.68 7.15
C ILE A 303 35.83 -6.65 7.79
N GLU A 304 36.40 -5.67 8.49
CA GLU A 304 35.62 -4.59 9.14
C GLU A 304 35.05 -3.59 8.13
N ASP A 305 35.75 -3.41 7.00
CA ASP A 305 35.31 -2.54 5.92
C ASP A 305 34.51 -3.31 4.87
N ILE A 306 33.19 -3.07 4.86
CA ILE A 306 32.27 -3.58 3.84
C ILE A 306 32.75 -3.20 2.43
N GLY A 307 33.51 -2.09 2.30
CA GLY A 307 34.01 -1.60 1.03
C GLY A 307 35.07 -2.46 0.35
N ALA A 308 35.81 -3.29 1.09
CA ALA A 308 36.76 -4.22 0.49
C ALA A 308 36.06 -5.37 -0.27
N VAL A 309 34.77 -5.57 -0.01
CA VAL A 309 33.95 -6.69 -0.50
C VAL A 309 33.08 -6.30 -1.71
N VAL A 310 32.84 -4.99 -1.91
CA VAL A 310 32.05 -4.48 -3.03
C VAL A 310 32.95 -4.28 -4.26
N ARG A 311 32.62 -4.97 -5.36
CA ARG A 311 33.28 -4.74 -6.67
C ARG A 311 32.50 -3.73 -7.50
N GLY A 312 33.22 -2.85 -8.19
CA GLY A 312 32.63 -1.73 -8.91
C GLY A 312 31.83 -2.12 -10.15
N GLY A 313 30.83 -1.30 -10.51
CA GLY A 313 30.07 -1.42 -11.74
C GLY A 313 29.31 -2.75 -11.88
N THR A 314 29.47 -3.42 -13.02
CA THR A 314 28.86 -4.73 -13.33
C THR A 314 29.39 -5.84 -12.40
N GLY A 315 30.54 -5.62 -11.76
CA GLY A 315 31.13 -6.53 -10.78
C GLY A 315 30.23 -6.82 -9.59
N LEU A 316 29.40 -5.87 -9.15
CA LEU A 316 28.44 -6.13 -8.07
C LEU A 316 27.45 -7.25 -8.45
N ALA A 317 26.95 -7.22 -9.70
CA ALA A 317 25.96 -8.17 -10.19
C ALA A 317 26.53 -9.56 -10.53
N PHE A 318 27.75 -9.61 -11.06
CA PHE A 318 28.34 -10.81 -11.67
C PHE A 318 29.56 -11.38 -10.92
N ILE A 319 30.05 -10.68 -9.89
CA ILE A 319 31.14 -11.13 -9.02
C ILE A 319 30.65 -11.25 -7.58
N SER A 320 30.26 -10.13 -6.96
CA SER A 320 29.89 -10.10 -5.54
C SER A 320 28.66 -10.96 -5.22
N TYR A 321 27.62 -10.96 -6.06
CA TYR A 321 26.45 -11.83 -5.81
C TYR A 321 26.70 -13.31 -6.09
N PRO A 322 27.30 -13.71 -7.23
CA PRO A 322 27.64 -15.11 -7.46
C PRO A 322 28.52 -15.70 -6.37
N GLU A 323 29.54 -14.94 -5.95
CA GLU A 323 30.41 -15.33 -4.83
C GLU A 323 29.59 -15.62 -3.57
N MET A 324 28.64 -14.75 -3.25
CA MET A 324 27.81 -14.93 -2.06
C MET A 324 26.81 -16.08 -2.21
N ILE A 325 26.13 -16.20 -3.36
CA ILE A 325 25.19 -17.32 -3.62
C ILE A 325 25.92 -18.66 -3.50
N ALA A 326 27.20 -18.74 -3.90
CA ALA A 326 28.01 -19.93 -3.71
C ALA A 326 28.27 -20.28 -2.23
N LYS A 327 28.22 -19.31 -1.32
CA LYS A 327 28.39 -19.50 0.13
C LYS A 327 27.10 -19.92 0.85
N PHE A 328 25.96 -19.95 0.16
CA PHE A 328 24.71 -20.41 0.77
C PHE A 328 24.76 -21.90 1.16
N THR A 329 24.52 -22.16 2.44
CA THR A 329 24.51 -23.51 3.02
C THR A 329 23.33 -24.39 2.55
N VAL A 330 22.27 -23.78 2.00
CA VAL A 330 21.06 -24.47 1.55
C VAL A 330 20.77 -24.09 0.10
N ALA A 331 20.77 -25.09 -0.78
CA ALA A 331 20.38 -25.00 -2.19
C ALA A 331 20.95 -23.78 -2.96
N PRO A 332 22.29 -23.59 -3.00
CA PRO A 332 22.91 -22.44 -3.66
C PRO A 332 22.57 -22.35 -5.17
N GLN A 333 22.40 -23.48 -5.85
CA GLN A 333 21.98 -23.54 -7.25
C GLN A 333 20.57 -22.97 -7.44
N PHE A 334 19.63 -23.28 -6.54
CA PHE A 334 18.26 -22.77 -6.60
C PHE A 334 18.24 -21.24 -6.49
N PHE A 335 18.98 -20.68 -5.53
CA PHE A 335 19.08 -19.23 -5.37
C PHE A 335 19.78 -18.57 -6.56
N GLY A 336 20.80 -19.22 -7.14
CA GLY A 336 21.43 -18.78 -8.39
C GLY A 336 20.44 -18.69 -9.55
N VAL A 337 19.68 -19.77 -9.80
CA VAL A 337 18.66 -19.81 -10.86
C VAL A 337 17.61 -18.72 -10.65
N VAL A 338 17.06 -18.58 -9.44
CA VAL A 338 16.00 -17.61 -9.14
C VAL A 338 16.52 -16.17 -9.24
N PHE A 339 17.74 -15.90 -8.78
CA PHE A 339 18.37 -14.59 -8.86
C PHE A 339 18.65 -14.16 -10.31
N PHE A 340 19.30 -15.01 -11.10
CA PHE A 340 19.60 -14.68 -12.49
C PHE A 340 18.36 -14.67 -13.39
N ALA A 341 17.33 -15.48 -13.08
CA ALA A 341 16.03 -15.37 -13.73
C ALA A 341 15.36 -14.02 -13.43
N MET A 342 15.46 -13.52 -12.20
CA MET A 342 14.96 -12.19 -11.84
C MET A 342 15.68 -11.09 -12.62
N LEU A 343 17.01 -11.12 -12.66
CA LEU A 343 17.80 -10.12 -13.41
C LEU A 343 17.47 -10.15 -14.91
N PHE A 344 17.33 -11.34 -15.51
CA PHE A 344 16.93 -11.48 -16.90
C PHE A 344 15.54 -10.89 -17.17
N VAL A 345 14.56 -11.17 -16.30
CA VAL A 345 13.20 -10.62 -16.38
C VAL A 345 13.18 -9.09 -16.25
N LEU A 346 13.95 -8.52 -15.31
CA LEU A 346 14.11 -7.07 -15.18
C LEU A 346 14.77 -6.45 -16.42
N GLY A 347 15.75 -7.14 -17.00
CA GLY A 347 16.38 -6.76 -18.27
C GLY A 347 15.37 -6.69 -19.42
N ILE A 348 14.50 -7.71 -19.57
CA ILE A 348 13.42 -7.70 -20.58
C ILE A 348 12.54 -6.46 -20.38
N GLY A 349 12.14 -6.16 -19.14
CA GLY A 349 11.28 -5.02 -18.83
C GLY A 349 11.86 -3.64 -19.18
N SER A 350 13.18 -3.48 -19.09
CA SER A 350 13.90 -2.26 -19.51
C SER A 350 14.09 -2.23 -21.03
N ALA A 351 14.58 -3.32 -21.62
CA ALA A 351 14.89 -3.40 -23.06
C ALA A 351 13.64 -3.27 -23.95
N VAL A 352 12.53 -3.92 -23.59
CA VAL A 352 11.24 -3.82 -24.30
C VAL A 352 10.75 -2.37 -24.36
N GLY A 353 11.00 -1.61 -23.29
CA GLY A 353 10.63 -0.22 -23.18
C GLY A 353 11.31 0.67 -24.21
N LEU A 354 12.65 0.60 -24.22
CA LEU A 354 13.51 1.36 -25.12
C LEU A 354 13.31 0.92 -26.58
N ALA A 355 13.27 -0.39 -26.84
CA ALA A 355 13.05 -0.93 -28.19
C ALA A 355 11.67 -0.51 -28.74
N SER A 356 10.61 -0.55 -27.93
CA SER A 356 9.28 -0.10 -28.36
C SER A 356 9.27 1.37 -28.76
N ALA A 357 10.06 2.21 -28.09
CA ALA A 357 10.13 3.63 -28.36
C ALA A 357 10.85 3.92 -29.68
N ALA A 358 11.98 3.25 -29.91
CA ALA A 358 12.70 3.30 -31.18
C ALA A 358 11.82 2.81 -32.36
N ILE A 359 11.12 1.69 -32.20
CA ILE A 359 10.21 1.14 -33.23
C ILE A 359 9.07 2.12 -33.53
N CYS A 360 8.51 2.78 -32.51
CA CYS A 360 7.45 3.76 -32.70
C CYS A 360 7.93 4.97 -33.52
N ILE A 361 9.14 5.46 -33.26
CA ILE A 361 9.74 6.58 -34.00
C ILE A 361 9.97 6.21 -35.46
N ILE A 362 10.52 5.03 -35.74
CA ILE A 362 10.78 4.57 -37.11
C ILE A 362 9.47 4.37 -37.87
N ARG A 363 8.47 3.75 -37.23
CA ARG A 363 7.14 3.56 -37.82
C ARG A 363 6.44 4.88 -38.13
N ASP A 364 6.63 5.88 -37.28
CA ASP A 364 6.03 7.21 -37.46
C ASP A 364 6.58 7.93 -38.70
N GLN A 365 7.82 7.65 -39.11
CA GLN A 365 8.43 8.17 -40.34
C GLN A 365 8.03 7.33 -41.58
N PHE A 366 7.90 6.01 -41.42
CA PHE A 366 7.58 5.06 -42.49
C PHE A 366 6.25 4.32 -42.25
N PRO A 367 5.09 5.00 -42.36
CA PRO A 367 3.78 4.42 -42.02
C PRO A 367 3.35 3.27 -42.96
N GLN A 368 3.95 3.14 -44.14
CA GLN A 368 3.64 2.10 -45.12
C GLN A 368 4.17 0.70 -44.72
N ILE A 369 5.19 0.64 -43.86
CA ILE A 369 5.83 -0.62 -43.45
C ILE A 369 5.04 -1.25 -42.29
N ARG A 370 4.76 -2.57 -42.36
CA ARG A 370 4.07 -3.27 -41.26
C ARG A 370 4.93 -3.26 -40.00
N TYR A 371 4.28 -3.06 -38.86
CA TYR A 371 4.92 -2.98 -37.54
C TYR A 371 5.94 -4.08 -37.27
N TRP A 372 5.62 -5.34 -37.57
CA TRP A 372 6.50 -6.46 -37.27
C TRP A 372 7.80 -6.46 -38.09
N HIS A 373 7.79 -5.93 -39.33
CA HIS A 373 9.01 -5.78 -40.12
C HIS A 373 9.91 -4.69 -39.54
N VAL A 374 9.32 -3.59 -39.07
CA VAL A 374 10.07 -2.53 -38.36
C VAL A 374 10.65 -3.10 -37.07
N ALA A 375 9.86 -3.85 -36.29
CA ALA A 375 10.33 -4.49 -35.07
C ALA A 375 11.47 -5.48 -35.33
N ALA A 376 11.35 -6.34 -36.35
CA ALA A 376 12.40 -7.28 -36.73
C ALA A 376 13.67 -6.56 -37.20
N GLY A 377 13.52 -5.52 -38.04
CA GLY A 377 14.63 -4.70 -38.52
C GLY A 377 15.34 -3.97 -37.38
N THR A 378 14.61 -3.32 -36.47
CA THR A 378 15.19 -2.64 -35.29
C THR A 378 15.91 -3.63 -34.38
N CYS A 379 15.28 -4.76 -34.00
CA CYS A 379 15.94 -5.76 -33.15
C CYS A 379 17.19 -6.37 -33.82
N PHE A 380 17.18 -6.54 -35.14
CA PHE A 380 18.35 -7.04 -35.88
C PHE A 380 19.48 -6.00 -35.92
N CYS A 381 19.18 -4.73 -36.20
CA CYS A 381 20.17 -3.66 -36.15
C CYS A 381 20.78 -3.50 -34.76
N GLU A 382 19.94 -3.55 -33.71
CA GLU A 382 20.38 -3.44 -32.32
C GLU A 382 21.18 -4.66 -31.85
N PHE A 383 20.89 -5.85 -32.40
CA PHE A 383 21.74 -7.03 -32.20
C PHE A 383 23.14 -6.80 -32.78
N LEU A 384 23.25 -6.23 -33.98
CA LEU A 384 24.55 -5.92 -34.59
C LEU A 384 25.34 -4.86 -33.81
N ILE A 385 24.66 -3.82 -33.33
CA ILE A 385 25.27 -2.80 -32.46
C ILE A 385 25.72 -3.44 -31.13
N GLY A 386 24.90 -4.34 -30.58
CA GLY A 386 25.17 -5.05 -29.35
C GLY A 386 26.41 -5.95 -29.36
N LEU A 387 26.91 -6.34 -30.55
CA LEU A 387 28.12 -7.15 -30.69
C LEU A 387 29.36 -6.47 -30.09
N ILE A 388 29.38 -5.14 -30.04
CA ILE A 388 30.48 -4.36 -29.47
C ILE A 388 30.63 -4.60 -27.96
N TYR A 389 29.55 -4.95 -27.25
CA TYR A 389 29.56 -5.17 -25.79
C TYR A 389 29.91 -6.59 -25.37
N VAL A 390 29.91 -7.55 -26.31
CA VAL A 390 30.20 -8.98 -26.03
C VAL A 390 31.61 -9.37 -26.49
N THR A 391 32.47 -8.39 -26.71
CA THR A 391 33.89 -8.57 -27.02
C THR A 391 34.72 -8.55 -25.72
N PRO A 392 35.97 -9.02 -25.75
CA PRO A 392 36.94 -8.85 -24.66
C PRO A 392 37.05 -7.43 -24.09
N GLY A 393 36.92 -6.40 -24.94
CA GLY A 393 36.90 -4.99 -24.53
C GLY A 393 35.50 -4.44 -24.21
N GLY A 394 34.48 -5.30 -24.13
CA GLY A 394 33.08 -4.91 -24.00
C GLY A 394 32.76 -4.15 -22.71
N GLN A 395 33.43 -4.46 -21.59
CA GLN A 395 33.22 -3.75 -20.32
C GLN A 395 33.67 -2.28 -20.36
N PHE A 396 34.72 -1.97 -21.13
CA PHE A 396 35.10 -0.58 -21.41
C PHE A 396 33.97 0.16 -22.13
N MET A 397 33.33 -0.49 -23.12
CA MET A 397 32.20 0.10 -23.85
C MET A 397 30.95 0.27 -22.97
N VAL A 398 30.68 -0.69 -22.08
CA VAL A 398 29.59 -0.59 -21.08
C VAL A 398 29.82 0.60 -20.16
N THR A 399 31.03 0.77 -19.65
CA THR A 399 31.42 1.89 -18.76
C THR A 399 31.37 3.23 -19.48
N PHE A 400 31.85 3.28 -20.73
CA PHE A 400 31.81 4.47 -21.58
C PHE A 400 30.37 4.96 -21.80
N VAL A 401 29.46 4.05 -22.15
CA VAL A 401 28.05 4.38 -22.38
C VAL A 401 27.34 4.75 -21.08
N ASP A 402 27.62 4.06 -19.97
CA ASP A 402 27.04 4.44 -18.66
C ASP A 402 27.44 5.88 -18.27
N TYR A 403 28.71 6.25 -18.42
CA TYR A 403 29.16 7.61 -18.06
C TYR A 403 28.62 8.68 -19.02
N TYR A 404 28.91 8.56 -20.31
CA TYR A 404 28.60 9.63 -21.27
C TYR A 404 27.13 9.70 -21.65
N VAL A 405 26.47 8.56 -21.89
CA VAL A 405 25.10 8.54 -22.39
C VAL A 405 24.10 8.70 -21.25
N THR A 406 24.27 7.96 -20.15
CA THR A 406 23.27 7.99 -19.07
C THR A 406 23.41 9.17 -18.12
N SER A 407 24.64 9.69 -17.95
CA SER A 407 24.92 10.71 -16.95
C SER A 407 25.22 12.05 -17.61
N PHE A 408 26.28 12.17 -18.43
CA PHE A 408 26.71 13.46 -18.98
C PHE A 408 25.72 14.07 -20.00
N ILE A 409 25.38 13.32 -21.05
CA ILE A 409 24.54 13.82 -22.16
C ILE A 409 23.07 13.97 -21.74
N ALA A 410 22.59 13.17 -20.79
CA ALA A 410 21.18 13.15 -20.38
C ALA A 410 20.65 14.49 -19.83
N PHE A 411 21.53 15.35 -19.29
CA PHE A 411 21.14 16.68 -18.77
C PHE A 411 20.82 17.69 -19.87
N LEU A 412 21.38 17.53 -21.07
CA LEU A 412 21.14 18.45 -22.18
C LEU A 412 19.68 18.38 -22.67
N PRO A 413 19.12 17.21 -23.04
CA PRO A 413 17.69 17.09 -23.35
C PRO A 413 16.79 17.62 -22.23
N ALA A 414 17.12 17.33 -20.96
CA ALA A 414 16.30 17.75 -19.82
C ALA A 414 16.23 19.28 -19.66
N THR A 415 17.38 19.95 -19.80
CA THR A 415 17.45 21.41 -19.69
C THR A 415 16.67 22.08 -20.81
N PHE A 416 16.91 21.66 -22.06
CA PHE A 416 16.22 22.25 -23.21
C PHE A 416 14.74 21.91 -23.27
N GLU A 417 14.31 20.75 -22.77
CA GLU A 417 12.90 20.37 -22.68
C GLU A 417 12.14 21.30 -21.71
N LEU A 418 12.70 21.55 -20.53
CA LEU A 418 12.12 22.49 -19.58
C LEU A 418 12.10 23.93 -20.13
N ILE A 419 13.17 24.34 -20.82
CA ILE A 419 13.24 25.65 -21.49
C ILE A 419 12.14 25.80 -22.53
N ALA A 420 11.97 24.78 -23.38
CA ALA A 420 10.98 24.76 -24.44
C ALA A 420 9.55 24.83 -23.88
N VAL A 421 9.25 24.06 -22.84
CA VAL A 421 7.89 24.01 -22.26
C VAL A 421 7.57 25.26 -21.42
N ALA A 422 8.48 25.67 -20.52
CA ALA A 422 8.18 26.73 -19.57
C ALA A 422 8.30 28.15 -20.16
N TRP A 423 9.26 28.38 -21.06
CA TRP A 423 9.53 29.72 -21.62
C TRP A 423 9.15 29.88 -23.10
N SER A 424 9.40 28.89 -23.97
CA SER A 424 9.06 29.01 -25.40
C SER A 424 7.58 28.80 -25.68
N TYR A 425 7.00 27.68 -25.24
CA TYR A 425 5.56 27.41 -25.37
C TYR A 425 4.73 28.23 -24.38
N GLY A 426 5.35 28.57 -23.25
CA GLY A 426 4.77 29.37 -22.17
C GLY A 426 4.05 28.50 -21.14
N LEU A 427 4.52 28.57 -19.89
CA LEU A 427 3.97 27.79 -18.79
C LEU A 427 2.46 28.02 -18.55
N GLY A 428 1.96 29.23 -18.82
CA GLY A 428 0.51 29.52 -18.73
C GLY A 428 -0.30 28.73 -19.75
N ASN A 429 0.16 28.66 -21.01
CA ASN A 429 -0.48 27.88 -22.07
C ASN A 429 -0.45 26.39 -21.75
N PHE A 430 0.72 25.89 -21.34
CA PHE A 430 0.87 24.49 -20.93
C PHE A 430 -0.05 24.11 -19.76
N LEU A 431 -0.19 24.97 -18.76
CA LEU A 431 -1.11 24.73 -17.65
C LEU A 431 -2.58 24.74 -18.07
N ASN A 432 -2.96 25.58 -19.03
CA ASN A 432 -4.31 25.58 -19.60
C ASN A 432 -4.59 24.29 -20.38
N ASP A 433 -3.62 23.78 -21.14
CA ASP A 433 -3.72 22.51 -21.85
C ASP A 433 -3.85 21.32 -20.89
N ILE A 434 -3.12 21.36 -19.78
CA ILE A 434 -3.23 20.37 -18.70
C ILE A 434 -4.62 20.45 -18.05
N GLU A 435 -5.12 21.65 -17.77
CA GLU A 435 -6.46 21.84 -17.21
C GLU A 435 -7.52 21.32 -18.19
N PHE A 436 -7.35 21.54 -19.49
CA PHE A 436 -8.22 21.01 -20.53
C PHE A 436 -8.19 19.47 -20.59
N MET A 437 -7.00 18.87 -20.58
CA MET A 437 -6.81 17.42 -20.67
C MET A 437 -7.28 16.68 -19.41
N LEU A 438 -6.85 17.13 -18.22
CA LEU A 438 -7.06 16.47 -16.93
C LEU A 438 -8.28 16.99 -16.16
N LYS A 439 -8.93 18.06 -16.61
CA LYS A 439 -10.02 18.76 -15.88
C LYS A 439 -9.62 19.16 -14.45
N ARG A 440 -8.33 19.44 -14.25
CA ARG A 440 -7.73 19.75 -12.94
C ARG A 440 -6.60 20.76 -13.10
N ARG A 441 -6.61 21.79 -12.25
CA ARG A 441 -5.49 22.71 -12.07
C ARG A 441 -4.38 22.10 -11.23
N LEU A 442 -3.14 22.20 -11.70
CA LEU A 442 -1.95 21.81 -10.94
C LEU A 442 -1.61 22.87 -9.88
N SER A 443 -1.06 22.41 -8.75
CA SER A 443 -0.65 23.28 -7.64
C SER A 443 0.56 24.13 -7.99
N ILE A 444 0.77 25.21 -7.21
CA ILE A 444 1.89 26.14 -7.34
C ILE A 444 3.25 25.41 -7.29
N PHE A 445 3.36 24.31 -6.54
CA PHE A 445 4.54 23.46 -6.51
C PHE A 445 5.05 23.08 -7.92
N TRP A 446 4.18 22.54 -8.78
CA TRP A 446 4.57 22.12 -10.13
C TRP A 446 4.98 23.32 -11.00
N ARG A 447 4.26 24.43 -10.83
CA ARG A 447 4.59 25.69 -11.51
C ARG A 447 6.01 26.13 -11.16
N LEU A 448 6.35 26.14 -9.87
CA LEU A 448 7.65 26.58 -9.36
C LEU A 448 8.78 25.60 -9.71
N CYS A 449 8.52 24.29 -9.69
CA CYS A 449 9.46 23.28 -10.14
C CYS A 449 9.80 23.44 -11.63
N TRP A 450 8.80 23.46 -12.52
CA TRP A 450 9.04 23.57 -13.96
C TRP A 450 9.61 24.92 -14.39
N SER A 451 9.30 26.01 -13.69
CA SER A 451 9.76 27.35 -14.08
C SER A 451 11.12 27.75 -13.54
N ILE A 452 11.48 27.33 -12.32
CA ILE A 452 12.64 27.90 -11.59
C ILE A 452 13.49 26.80 -10.97
N VAL A 453 12.91 25.93 -10.15
CA VAL A 453 13.71 25.05 -9.28
C VAL A 453 14.40 23.94 -10.06
N THR A 454 13.66 23.20 -10.89
CA THR A 454 14.23 22.08 -11.65
C THR A 454 15.26 22.55 -12.68
N PRO A 455 15.00 23.61 -13.49
CA PRO A 455 16.00 24.16 -14.40
C PRO A 455 17.24 24.69 -13.66
N GLY A 456 17.07 25.34 -12.51
CA GLY A 456 18.18 25.87 -11.72
C GLY A 456 19.09 24.78 -11.17
N ILE A 457 18.53 23.70 -10.61
CA ILE A 457 19.30 22.57 -10.08
C ILE A 457 20.07 21.86 -11.20
N ILE A 458 19.42 21.56 -12.33
CA ILE A 458 20.08 20.89 -13.46
C ILE A 458 21.20 21.76 -14.03
N LEU A 459 20.97 23.07 -14.19
CA LEU A 459 21.97 23.99 -14.71
C LEU A 459 23.20 24.10 -13.79
N ILE A 460 23.00 24.20 -12.47
CA ILE A 460 24.11 24.26 -11.50
C ILE A 460 24.94 22.98 -11.56
N ILE A 461 24.28 21.82 -11.60
CA ILE A 461 24.97 20.53 -11.66
C ILE A 461 25.69 20.36 -13.00
N PHE A 462 25.06 20.75 -14.11
CA PHE A 462 25.67 20.70 -15.43
C PHE A 462 26.91 21.61 -15.53
N LEU A 463 26.82 22.86 -15.05
CA LEU A 463 27.97 23.78 -15.00
C LEU A 463 29.09 23.26 -14.10
N TYR A 464 28.76 22.64 -12.96
CA TYR A 464 29.74 21.99 -12.10
C TYR A 464 30.43 20.81 -12.81
N THR A 465 29.70 19.99 -13.55
CA THR A 465 30.28 18.84 -14.27
C THR A 465 31.20 19.23 -15.41
N ILE A 466 30.96 20.40 -16.03
CA ILE A 466 31.88 20.97 -17.01
C ILE A 466 33.13 21.51 -16.30
N ALA A 467 32.98 22.12 -15.13
CA ALA A 467 34.09 22.71 -14.37
C ALA A 467 35.01 21.68 -13.69
N ASP A 468 34.50 20.51 -13.29
CA ASP A 468 35.24 19.43 -12.60
C ASP A 468 35.30 18.16 -13.46
N LEU A 469 35.50 18.31 -14.78
CA LEU A 469 35.54 17.19 -15.72
C LEU A 469 36.82 16.36 -15.51
N LYS A 470 36.69 15.20 -14.86
CA LYS A 470 37.78 14.23 -14.68
C LYS A 470 37.82 13.21 -15.82
N PRO A 471 39.02 12.75 -16.25
CA PRO A 471 39.14 11.69 -17.23
C PRO A 471 38.53 10.38 -16.70
N LEU A 472 37.81 9.67 -17.57
CA LEU A 472 37.17 8.39 -17.26
C LEU A 472 38.24 7.32 -16.99
N LYS A 473 38.01 6.48 -15.99
CA LYS A 473 38.92 5.42 -15.54
C LYS A 473 38.16 4.10 -15.38
N TYR A 474 38.79 2.98 -15.71
CA TYR A 474 38.29 1.62 -15.45
C TYR A 474 39.41 0.77 -14.83
N HIS A 475 39.21 0.19 -13.64
CA HIS A 475 40.24 -0.58 -12.89
C HIS A 475 41.64 0.03 -12.96
N ASP A 476 41.73 1.32 -12.65
CA ASP A 476 42.97 2.09 -12.67
C ASP A 476 43.64 2.38 -14.03
N THR A 477 43.03 1.93 -15.14
CA THR A 477 43.44 2.27 -16.51
C THR A 477 42.67 3.49 -17.04
N PHE A 478 43.37 4.40 -17.72
CA PHE A 478 42.79 5.57 -18.37
C PHE A 478 42.36 5.24 -19.79
N TYR A 479 41.25 5.83 -20.25
CA TYR A 479 40.87 5.75 -21.66
C TYR A 479 41.86 6.54 -22.54
N PRO A 480 42.14 6.09 -23.77
CA PRO A 480 43.06 6.76 -24.67
C PRO A 480 42.58 8.15 -25.05
N ASP A 481 43.51 9.06 -25.33
CA ASP A 481 43.22 10.45 -25.73
C ASP A 481 42.30 10.54 -26.97
N SER A 482 42.32 9.51 -27.82
CA SER A 482 41.45 9.38 -29.00
C SER A 482 39.96 9.28 -28.64
N ALA A 483 39.61 8.87 -27.41
CA ALA A 483 38.24 8.76 -26.94
C ALA A 483 37.60 10.13 -26.58
N TYR A 484 38.40 11.19 -26.38
CA TYR A 484 37.92 12.49 -25.88
C TYR A 484 37.64 13.54 -26.97
N GLY A 485 37.93 13.26 -28.24
CA GLY A 485 37.66 14.14 -29.39
C GLY A 485 38.53 15.40 -29.44
N GLU A 486 38.98 15.80 -30.64
CA GLU A 486 39.89 16.95 -30.84
C GLU A 486 39.33 18.31 -30.36
N SER A 487 38.01 18.44 -30.17
CA SER A 487 37.35 19.69 -29.76
C SER A 487 37.44 20.01 -28.27
N LEU A 488 37.74 19.05 -27.38
CA LEU A 488 37.89 19.30 -25.94
C LEU A 488 39.27 19.91 -25.56
N LYS A 489 40.18 20.05 -26.53
CA LYS A 489 41.52 20.63 -26.31
C LYS A 489 41.53 22.13 -25.99
N LEU A 490 40.48 22.89 -26.32
CA LEU A 490 40.54 24.36 -26.25
C LEU A 490 40.36 24.94 -24.83
N ASP A 491 39.75 24.22 -23.89
CA ASP A 491 39.48 24.77 -22.54
C ASP A 491 40.50 24.35 -21.47
N ILE A 492 41.25 23.27 -21.68
CA ILE A 492 42.23 22.78 -20.67
C ILE A 492 43.49 23.67 -20.64
N ILE A 493 43.76 24.44 -21.69
CA ILE A 493 44.98 25.27 -21.81
C ILE A 493 44.73 26.75 -21.42
N TYR A 494 43.49 27.22 -21.33
CA TYR A 494 43.21 28.68 -21.28
C TYR A 494 43.02 29.31 -19.89
N SER A 495 43.19 28.58 -18.78
CA SER A 495 43.12 29.15 -17.42
C SER A 495 44.48 29.53 -16.80
N ILE A 496 45.56 29.56 -17.60
CA ILE A 496 46.81 30.25 -17.23
C ILE A 496 47.08 31.32 -18.29
N ASN A 497 46.31 32.42 -18.26
CA ASN A 497 46.79 33.80 -18.44
C ASN A 497 45.63 34.77 -18.68
N GLU A 498 45.62 35.82 -17.89
CA GLU A 498 44.84 37.03 -18.08
C GLU A 498 45.15 37.75 -19.43
N LYS A 499 44.11 38.40 -19.96
CA LYS A 499 44.10 39.59 -20.84
C LYS A 499 44.68 39.46 -22.26
N GLN A 500 43.81 39.63 -23.27
CA GLN A 500 43.84 40.80 -24.19
C GLN A 500 42.69 40.79 -25.22
N LEU A 501 42.09 41.98 -25.39
CA LEU A 501 41.35 42.53 -26.55
C LEU A 501 40.04 41.86 -27.05
N GLY A 502 38.90 42.53 -26.82
CA GLY A 502 38.42 43.57 -27.76
C GLY A 502 37.41 43.19 -28.86
N LEU A 503 36.32 43.97 -28.88
CA LEU A 503 35.43 44.37 -29.99
C LEU A 503 34.19 43.53 -30.36
N ASP A 504 33.06 44.11 -29.93
CA ASP A 504 31.98 44.73 -30.71
C ASP A 504 30.88 43.93 -31.45
N ASN A 505 29.67 44.34 -31.04
CA ASN A 505 28.32 44.22 -31.61
C ASN A 505 28.19 44.51 -33.12
N VAL A 506 27.06 44.10 -33.72
CA VAL A 506 25.97 44.98 -34.23
C VAL A 506 25.03 44.23 -35.22
N ALA A 507 23.72 44.24 -34.87
CA ALA A 507 22.48 44.38 -35.70
C ALA A 507 22.20 43.42 -36.90
N PHE A 508 20.98 43.25 -37.45
CA PHE A 508 19.85 44.17 -37.69
C PHE A 508 18.51 43.41 -37.94
N GLN A 509 17.41 44.17 -37.86
CA GLN A 509 15.97 43.84 -37.94
C GLN A 509 15.40 43.45 -39.33
N LEU A 510 14.26 42.74 -39.24
CA LEU A 510 13.00 42.67 -40.04
C LEU A 510 12.80 43.51 -41.33
N ASP A 511 12.16 42.89 -42.34
CA ASP A 511 10.88 43.38 -42.92
C ASP A 511 10.17 42.36 -43.87
N GLU A 512 8.83 42.43 -43.90
CA GLU A 512 7.79 41.67 -44.67
C GLU A 512 7.62 42.15 -46.16
N PRO A 513 6.54 41.90 -46.96
CA PRO A 513 5.40 40.93 -46.99
C PRO A 513 5.10 40.31 -48.39
N ARG A 514 4.08 39.43 -48.53
CA ARG A 514 3.10 39.48 -49.67
C ARG A 514 1.83 38.60 -49.50
N ILE A 515 0.73 39.16 -50.01
CA ILE A 515 -0.69 38.75 -49.96
C ILE A 515 -1.09 37.91 -51.19
N ILE A 516 -2.02 36.93 -51.05
CA ILE A 516 -3.00 36.53 -52.10
C ILE A 516 -4.36 36.15 -51.46
N LYS A 517 -5.46 36.69 -52.03
CA LYS A 517 -6.89 36.40 -51.78
C LYS A 517 -7.42 35.25 -52.66
N ASN A 518 -8.44 34.49 -52.22
CA ASN A 518 -9.78 34.45 -52.86
C ASN A 518 -10.77 33.43 -52.25
N ASP A 519 -11.94 33.96 -51.92
CA ASP A 519 -13.35 33.50 -51.96
C ASP A 519 -13.74 32.05 -52.32
N ARG A 520 -14.73 31.52 -51.57
CA ARG A 520 -16.13 31.26 -52.03
C ARG A 520 -17.01 30.82 -50.85
N GLY A 521 -18.20 31.43 -50.73
CA GLY A 521 -19.20 31.12 -49.71
C GLY A 521 -20.34 30.20 -50.19
N ALA A 522 -21.21 29.83 -49.25
CA ALA A 522 -22.63 29.54 -49.46
C ALA A 522 -23.39 29.63 -48.12
N TYR A 523 -24.57 30.23 -48.14
CA TYR A 523 -25.45 30.58 -47.02
C TYR A 523 -26.83 29.89 -47.17
N TYR A 524 -27.62 29.89 -46.07
CA TYR A 524 -29.08 29.70 -45.87
C TYR A 524 -29.47 28.52 -44.94
N PRO A 525 -30.57 28.61 -44.15
CA PRO A 525 -30.87 29.59 -43.09
C PRO A 525 -31.44 28.95 -41.81
N ASP A 526 -31.71 29.79 -40.80
CA ASP A 526 -32.24 29.53 -39.46
C ASP A 526 -33.44 28.57 -39.32
N ARG A 527 -33.49 27.85 -38.18
CA ARG A 527 -34.72 27.61 -37.41
C ARG A 527 -34.43 27.35 -35.92
N ASP A 528 -35.24 28.02 -35.10
CA ASP A 528 -35.58 27.77 -33.69
C ASP A 528 -34.60 28.24 -32.60
N SER A 529 -34.55 29.56 -32.49
CA SER A 529 -34.49 30.30 -31.23
C SER A 529 -35.70 29.98 -30.34
N ASN A 530 -35.62 28.91 -29.53
CA ASN A 530 -36.45 28.74 -28.32
C ASN A 530 -35.90 27.75 -27.28
N SER A 531 -34.65 27.30 -27.38
CA SER A 531 -34.03 26.43 -26.35
C SER A 531 -33.02 27.15 -25.44
N ILE A 532 -32.84 28.46 -25.59
CA ILE A 532 -31.77 29.21 -24.90
C ILE A 532 -32.25 29.83 -23.57
N LEU A 533 -33.57 29.89 -23.30
CA LEU A 533 -34.08 30.44 -22.04
C LEU A 533 -34.16 29.43 -20.88
N ASP A 534 -34.09 28.12 -21.13
CA ASP A 534 -34.20 27.10 -20.07
C ASP A 534 -32.84 26.59 -19.53
N VAL A 535 -31.71 27.13 -20.00
CA VAL A 535 -30.37 26.70 -19.57
C VAL A 535 -29.76 27.62 -18.50
N GLN A 536 -30.38 28.77 -18.20
CA GLN A 536 -29.83 29.75 -17.25
C GLN A 536 -30.32 29.63 -15.80
N ILE A 537 -31.12 28.60 -15.45
CA ILE A 537 -31.47 28.29 -14.05
C ILE A 537 -31.05 26.85 -13.72
N ALA A 538 -29.75 26.59 -13.75
CA ALA A 538 -29.16 25.48 -13.02
C ALA A 538 -28.11 26.08 -12.08
N GLU A 539 -28.53 26.43 -10.87
CA GLU A 539 -27.62 26.81 -9.79
C GLU A 539 -26.47 25.80 -9.68
N SER A 540 -25.28 26.33 -9.46
CA SER A 540 -24.05 25.57 -9.25
C SER A 540 -24.12 24.78 -7.94
N GLU A 541 -24.79 23.62 -7.94
CA GLU A 541 -24.67 22.67 -6.84
C GLU A 541 -23.23 22.13 -6.81
N LYS A 542 -22.56 22.32 -5.67
CA LYS A 542 -21.18 21.86 -5.43
C LYS A 542 -21.16 20.33 -5.53
N LYS A 543 -20.60 19.80 -6.62
CA LYS A 543 -20.50 18.34 -6.86
C LYS A 543 -19.79 17.65 -5.68
N ARG A 544 -20.40 16.59 -5.14
CA ARG A 544 -19.84 15.76 -4.06
C ARG A 544 -18.52 15.16 -4.54
N ALA A 545 -17.54 15.04 -3.63
CA ALA A 545 -16.28 14.37 -3.96
C ALA A 545 -16.55 12.88 -4.20
N THR A 546 -16.06 12.32 -5.30
CA THR A 546 -16.12 10.89 -5.60
C THR A 546 -14.76 10.23 -5.42
N TRP A 547 -14.74 8.89 -5.36
CA TRP A 547 -13.52 8.09 -5.41
C TRP A 547 -12.77 8.31 -6.73
N ASN A 548 -11.42 8.22 -6.74
CA ASN A 548 -10.68 8.37 -8.01
C ASN A 548 -10.75 7.10 -8.87
N ASN A 549 -11.01 5.94 -8.24
CA ASN A 549 -11.17 4.66 -8.90
C ASN A 549 -12.12 3.76 -8.09
N SER A 550 -12.87 2.91 -8.78
CA SER A 550 -13.76 1.89 -8.19
C SER A 550 -13.07 0.94 -7.20
N VAL A 551 -11.78 0.66 -7.41
CA VAL A 551 -10.99 -0.20 -6.51
C VAL A 551 -10.69 0.50 -5.18
N GLU A 552 -10.55 1.83 -5.17
CA GLU A 552 -10.30 2.60 -3.94
C GLU A 552 -11.47 2.46 -2.96
N PHE A 553 -12.70 2.47 -3.48
CA PHE A 553 -13.91 2.20 -2.70
C PHE A 553 -13.88 0.79 -2.10
N LEU A 554 -13.67 -0.23 -2.94
CA LEU A 554 -13.63 -1.63 -2.50
C LEU A 554 -12.57 -1.85 -1.41
N MET A 555 -11.35 -1.34 -1.61
CA MET A 555 -10.27 -1.45 -0.63
C MET A 555 -10.58 -0.68 0.66
N SER A 556 -11.23 0.49 0.57
CA SER A 556 -11.62 1.25 1.76
C SER A 556 -12.69 0.51 2.57
N CYS A 557 -13.66 -0.13 1.90
CA CYS A 557 -14.65 -0.97 2.55
C CYS A 557 -14.03 -2.22 3.19
N ILE A 558 -13.04 -2.84 2.55
CA ILE A 558 -12.28 -3.95 3.15
C ILE A 558 -11.55 -3.48 4.41
N ALA A 559 -10.84 -2.35 4.35
CA ALA A 559 -10.11 -1.80 5.50
C ALA A 559 -11.03 -1.37 6.66
N VAL A 560 -12.28 -0.98 6.36
CA VAL A 560 -13.27 -0.67 7.40
C VAL A 560 -13.87 -1.93 8.02
N SER A 561 -14.16 -2.94 7.21
CA SER A 561 -14.82 -4.18 7.66
C SER A 561 -13.84 -5.18 8.27
N VAL A 562 -12.54 -5.04 8.01
CA VAL A 562 -11.50 -5.89 8.61
C VAL A 562 -10.71 -5.04 9.59
N GLY A 563 -10.89 -5.31 10.88
CA GLY A 563 -10.31 -4.52 11.97
C GLY A 563 -9.90 -5.36 13.17
N PHE A 564 -9.76 -4.71 14.33
CA PHE A 564 -9.46 -5.41 15.58
C PHE A 564 -10.45 -6.54 15.86
N GLY A 565 -11.74 -6.32 15.54
CA GLY A 565 -12.82 -7.30 15.73
C GLY A 565 -12.51 -8.69 15.17
N ASN A 566 -11.85 -8.78 14.01
CA ASN A 566 -11.50 -10.04 13.37
C ASN A 566 -10.32 -10.74 14.08
N ILE A 567 -9.36 -9.98 14.60
CA ILE A 567 -8.10 -10.51 15.16
C ILE A 567 -8.25 -11.00 16.60
N TRP A 568 -8.96 -10.28 17.46
CA TRP A 568 -9.03 -10.63 18.89
C TRP A 568 -10.42 -11.00 19.40
N ARG A 569 -11.47 -10.36 18.89
CA ARG A 569 -12.83 -10.43 19.43
C ARG A 569 -13.50 -11.65 18.86
N PHE A 570 -13.32 -11.92 17.57
CA PHE A 570 -13.83 -13.12 16.94
C PHE A 570 -13.24 -14.41 17.56
N PRO A 571 -11.91 -14.59 17.70
CA PRO A 571 -11.37 -15.79 18.34
C PRO A 571 -11.80 -15.92 19.80
N PHE A 572 -11.83 -14.81 20.54
CA PHE A 572 -12.29 -14.79 21.92
C PHE A 572 -13.78 -15.14 22.06
N THR A 573 -14.64 -14.56 21.22
CA THR A 573 -16.08 -14.85 21.24
C THR A 573 -16.33 -16.30 20.85
N ALA A 574 -15.58 -16.82 19.86
CA ALA A 574 -15.64 -18.23 19.51
C ALA A 574 -15.23 -19.12 20.69
N TYR A 575 -14.16 -18.76 21.40
CA TYR A 575 -13.70 -19.47 22.60
C TYR A 575 -14.80 -19.56 23.67
N GLU A 576 -15.38 -18.42 24.09
CA GLU A 576 -16.40 -18.38 25.15
C GLU A 576 -17.69 -19.13 24.78
N ASN A 577 -18.00 -19.17 23.48
CA ASN A 577 -19.26 -19.70 22.96
C ASN A 577 -19.12 -21.12 22.36
N GLY A 578 -18.12 -21.88 22.81
CA GLY A 578 -18.01 -23.31 22.49
C GLY A 578 -17.17 -23.65 21.25
N GLY A 579 -16.22 -22.81 20.90
CA GLY A 579 -15.27 -23.01 19.79
C GLY A 579 -16.00 -23.14 18.47
N GLY A 580 -15.91 -24.33 17.86
CA GLY A 580 -16.54 -24.63 16.57
C GLY A 580 -18.07 -24.49 16.58
N ALA A 581 -18.70 -24.60 17.76
CA ALA A 581 -20.14 -24.43 17.90
C ALA A 581 -20.57 -23.00 17.55
N PHE A 582 -19.76 -21.99 17.90
CA PHE A 582 -20.04 -20.59 17.59
C PHE A 582 -19.94 -20.27 16.09
N LEU A 583 -19.07 -20.98 15.35
CA LEU A 583 -18.86 -20.76 13.92
C LEU A 583 -20.13 -21.02 13.11
N ILE A 584 -20.97 -21.98 13.53
CA ILE A 584 -22.21 -22.34 12.82
C ILE A 584 -23.23 -21.18 12.87
N PRO A 585 -23.67 -20.68 14.05
CA PRO A 585 -24.52 -19.49 14.14
C PRO A 585 -23.91 -18.27 13.46
N TYR A 586 -22.60 -18.02 13.63
CA TYR A 586 -21.95 -16.86 13.01
C TYR A 586 -22.06 -16.89 11.48
N VAL A 587 -21.72 -18.00 10.83
CA VAL A 587 -21.82 -18.11 9.36
C VAL A 587 -23.28 -18.00 8.91
N ILE A 588 -24.22 -18.67 9.59
CA ILE A 588 -25.65 -18.58 9.28
C ILE A 588 -26.13 -17.13 9.35
N LEU A 589 -25.83 -16.43 10.45
CA LEU A 589 -26.27 -15.06 10.68
C LEU A 589 -25.57 -14.06 9.76
N LEU A 590 -24.32 -14.29 9.39
CA LEU A 590 -23.65 -13.49 8.37
C LEU A 590 -24.38 -13.58 7.02
N PHE A 591 -24.80 -14.78 6.61
CA PHE A 591 -25.58 -14.96 5.39
C PHE A 591 -27.03 -14.47 5.52
N LEU A 592 -27.69 -14.61 6.67
CA LEU A 592 -29.11 -14.26 6.80
C LEU A 592 -29.37 -12.82 7.24
N VAL A 593 -28.40 -12.17 7.89
CA VAL A 593 -28.54 -10.85 8.51
C VAL A 593 -27.43 -9.92 8.01
N GLY A 594 -26.16 -10.25 8.27
CA GLY A 594 -25.03 -9.35 8.03
C GLY A 594 -24.91 -8.89 6.57
N LYS A 595 -24.82 -9.84 5.65
CA LYS A 595 -24.67 -9.59 4.21
C LYS A 595 -25.89 -8.87 3.61
N PRO A 596 -27.15 -9.26 3.89
CA PRO A 596 -28.33 -8.47 3.55
C PRO A 596 -28.29 -7.02 4.05
N PHE A 597 -27.93 -6.78 5.31
CA PHE A 597 -27.81 -5.43 5.86
C PHE A 597 -26.74 -4.60 5.17
N TYR A 598 -25.56 -5.18 4.99
CA TYR A 598 -24.44 -4.51 4.35
C TYR A 598 -24.79 -4.07 2.92
N PHE A 599 -25.49 -4.93 2.17
CA PHE A 599 -25.97 -4.56 0.84
C PHE A 599 -26.99 -3.43 0.90
N LEU A 600 -27.93 -3.48 1.86
CA LEU A 600 -28.95 -2.46 2.04
C LEU A 600 -28.34 -1.08 2.31
N GLU A 601 -27.39 -0.97 3.23
CA GLU A 601 -26.70 0.30 3.51
C GLU A 601 -25.94 0.84 2.28
N MET A 602 -25.27 -0.05 1.52
CA MET A 602 -24.58 0.35 0.29
C MET A 602 -25.53 0.87 -0.80
N ILE A 603 -26.71 0.25 -0.96
CA ILE A 603 -27.71 0.70 -1.93
C ILE A 603 -28.19 2.10 -1.56
N ILE A 604 -28.54 2.28 -0.29
CA ILE A 604 -29.11 3.52 0.24
C ILE A 604 -28.12 4.69 0.12
N GLY A 605 -26.86 4.45 0.47
CA GLY A 605 -25.80 5.45 0.33
C GLY A 605 -25.52 5.81 -1.12
N GLN A 606 -25.29 4.82 -2.00
CA GLN A 606 -24.98 5.07 -3.41
C GLN A 606 -26.13 5.75 -4.16
N PHE A 607 -27.37 5.31 -3.91
CA PHE A 607 -28.55 5.85 -4.59
C PHE A 607 -28.79 7.32 -4.24
N SER A 608 -28.67 7.67 -2.95
CA SER A 608 -28.98 9.02 -2.47
C SER A 608 -27.82 9.99 -2.59
N SER A 609 -26.58 9.50 -2.62
CA SER A 609 -25.34 10.28 -2.51
C SER A 609 -25.36 11.23 -1.30
N LYS A 610 -25.96 10.80 -0.19
CA LYS A 610 -26.15 11.57 1.06
C LYS A 610 -25.51 10.83 2.26
N SER A 611 -25.22 11.57 3.34
CA SER A 611 -24.78 11.00 4.62
C SER A 611 -25.85 10.13 5.27
N SER A 612 -25.45 9.35 6.29
CA SER A 612 -26.35 8.53 7.13
C SER A 612 -27.49 9.31 7.77
N VAL A 613 -27.36 10.62 7.99
CA VAL A 613 -28.45 11.47 8.51
C VAL A 613 -29.38 11.92 7.39
N LYS A 614 -28.85 12.47 6.29
CA LYS A 614 -29.67 13.04 5.21
C LYS A 614 -30.38 11.99 4.36
N VAL A 615 -29.96 10.73 4.44
CA VAL A 615 -30.60 9.65 3.69
C VAL A 615 -32.02 9.34 4.18
N TRP A 616 -32.34 9.69 5.43
CA TRP A 616 -33.68 9.60 5.98
C TRP A 616 -34.69 10.60 5.37
N GLY A 617 -34.29 11.39 4.37
CA GLY A 617 -35.25 12.08 3.50
C GLY A 617 -36.26 11.14 2.82
N MET A 618 -35.95 9.84 2.73
CA MET A 618 -36.91 8.81 2.31
C MET A 618 -38.09 8.63 3.26
N SER A 619 -37.90 8.89 4.56
CA SER A 619 -38.92 8.82 5.60
C SER A 619 -38.52 9.74 6.77
N PRO A 620 -38.91 11.02 6.76
CA PRO A 620 -38.47 12.04 7.72
C PRO A 620 -38.71 11.67 9.18
N GLY A 621 -39.76 10.91 9.48
CA GLY A 621 -40.05 10.40 10.83
C GLY A 621 -38.92 9.54 11.42
N PHE A 622 -38.06 8.93 10.59
CA PHE A 622 -36.92 8.13 11.03
C PHE A 622 -35.58 8.87 10.96
N THR A 623 -35.56 10.19 10.74
CA THR A 623 -34.31 10.98 10.73
C THR A 623 -33.50 10.83 12.02
N GLY A 624 -34.17 10.54 13.15
CA GLY A 624 -33.51 10.27 14.42
C GLY A 624 -32.63 9.02 14.43
N VAL A 625 -32.86 8.05 13.54
CA VAL A 625 -31.99 6.86 13.39
C VAL A 625 -30.59 7.31 12.93
N GLY A 626 -30.50 8.17 11.93
CA GLY A 626 -29.21 8.70 11.46
C GLY A 626 -28.46 9.53 12.51
N TRP A 627 -29.18 10.31 13.33
CA TRP A 627 -28.59 11.05 14.44
C TRP A 627 -28.08 10.14 15.56
N ALA A 628 -28.84 9.08 15.87
CA ALA A 628 -28.41 8.08 16.83
C ALA A 628 -27.19 7.29 16.32
N GLN A 629 -27.15 6.93 15.04
CA GLN A 629 -25.96 6.36 14.38
C GLN A 629 -24.75 7.29 14.52
N PHE A 630 -24.93 8.60 14.29
CA PHE A 630 -23.85 9.59 14.45
C PHE A 630 -23.30 9.64 15.88
N CYS A 631 -24.17 9.64 16.90
CA CYS A 631 -23.76 9.61 18.31
C CYS A 631 -23.00 8.31 18.67
N SER A 632 -23.52 7.15 18.24
CA SER A 632 -22.86 5.86 18.47
C SER A 632 -21.50 5.78 17.78
N THR A 633 -21.36 6.34 16.58
CA THR A 633 -20.08 6.36 15.85
C THR A 633 -19.04 7.27 16.51
N ILE A 634 -19.44 8.35 17.18
CA ILE A 634 -18.52 9.17 17.99
C ILE A 634 -18.02 8.37 19.20
N ALA A 635 -18.93 7.72 19.92
CA ALA A 635 -18.57 6.87 21.06
C ALA A 635 -17.58 5.77 20.61
N LEU A 636 -17.90 5.07 19.53
CA LEU A 636 -17.09 4.02 18.92
C LEU A 636 -15.71 4.53 18.49
N ALA A 637 -15.64 5.61 17.71
CA ALA A 637 -14.37 6.14 17.19
C ALA A 637 -13.40 6.56 18.31
N THR A 638 -13.92 7.12 19.40
CA THR A 638 -13.08 7.62 20.51
C THR A 638 -12.48 6.49 21.34
N TYR A 639 -13.26 5.49 21.74
CA TYR A 639 -12.69 4.36 22.48
C TYR A 639 -11.81 3.48 21.57
N TYR A 640 -12.18 3.29 20.31
CA TYR A 640 -11.40 2.50 19.36
C TYR A 640 -10.00 3.10 19.14
N SER A 641 -9.90 4.44 19.11
CA SER A 641 -8.62 5.15 19.02
C SER A 641 -7.73 4.97 20.26
N SER A 642 -8.31 4.69 21.44
CA SER A 642 -7.53 4.37 22.64
C SER A 642 -6.88 2.98 22.56
N LEU A 643 -7.54 2.03 21.90
CA LEU A 643 -6.97 0.71 21.62
C LEU A 643 -5.84 0.81 20.60
N MET A 644 -5.97 1.69 19.61
CA MET A 644 -4.85 2.02 18.72
C MET A 644 -3.66 2.61 19.48
N ALA A 645 -3.90 3.46 20.48
CA ALA A 645 -2.83 4.00 21.32
C ALA A 645 -2.08 2.88 22.06
N LEU A 646 -2.78 1.88 22.59
CA LEU A 646 -2.16 0.68 23.18
C LEU A 646 -1.33 -0.08 22.16
N THR A 647 -1.84 -0.31 20.94
CA THR A 647 -1.04 -0.97 19.89
C THR A 647 0.23 -0.21 19.53
N LEU A 648 0.17 1.13 19.49
CA LEU A 648 1.32 1.97 19.20
C LEU A 648 2.34 1.96 20.35
N TYR A 649 1.88 1.93 21.60
CA TYR A 649 2.74 1.77 22.77
C TYR A 649 3.52 0.45 22.71
N TYR A 650 2.82 -0.66 22.48
CA TYR A 650 3.44 -1.97 22.35
C TYR A 650 4.37 -2.08 21.14
N LEU A 651 4.03 -1.42 20.02
CA LEU A 651 4.91 -1.32 18.87
C LEU A 651 6.24 -0.64 19.23
N ILE A 652 6.20 0.50 19.93
CA ILE A 652 7.41 1.21 20.38
C ILE A 652 8.20 0.35 21.36
N ALA A 653 7.52 -0.30 22.31
CA ALA A 653 8.14 -1.18 23.30
C ALA A 653 8.79 -2.43 22.67
N SER A 654 8.33 -2.86 21.49
CA SER A 654 8.89 -4.02 20.77
C SER A 654 10.29 -3.79 20.21
N PHE A 655 10.77 -2.54 20.13
CA PHE A 655 12.13 -2.19 19.67
C PHE A 655 13.19 -2.28 20.78
N SER A 656 12.82 -2.77 21.95
CA SER A 656 13.76 -3.06 23.04
C SER A 656 14.62 -4.29 22.73
N ALA A 657 15.84 -4.33 23.28
CA ALA A 657 16.75 -5.46 23.11
C ALA A 657 16.15 -6.77 23.65
N GLU A 658 15.51 -6.69 24.81
CA GLU A 658 14.67 -7.75 25.37
C GLU A 658 13.26 -7.21 25.54
N LEU A 659 12.26 -8.02 25.16
CA LEU A 659 10.86 -7.60 25.22
C LEU A 659 10.48 -7.27 26.67
N PRO A 660 9.87 -6.11 26.97
CA PRO A 660 9.71 -5.66 28.36
C PRO A 660 8.73 -6.51 29.17
N TRP A 661 7.89 -7.29 28.48
CA TRP A 661 6.94 -8.23 29.07
C TRP A 661 7.49 -9.67 29.16
N ALA A 662 8.73 -9.92 28.74
CA ALA A 662 9.32 -11.27 28.72
C ALA A 662 9.73 -11.77 30.12
N THR A 663 10.14 -10.88 31.02
CA THR A 663 10.67 -11.22 32.34
C THR A 663 9.94 -10.49 33.46
N CYS A 664 9.84 -11.12 34.62
CA CYS A 664 9.29 -10.56 35.84
C CYS A 664 10.23 -9.49 36.44
N LEU A 665 9.66 -8.32 36.77
CA LEU A 665 10.37 -7.32 37.56
C LEU A 665 10.42 -7.74 39.03
N LYS A 666 11.52 -7.40 39.72
CA LYS A 666 11.71 -7.69 41.15
C LYS A 666 10.59 -7.13 42.04
N GLU A 667 9.96 -6.05 41.62
CA GLU A 667 8.85 -5.38 42.32
C GLU A 667 7.54 -6.18 42.31
N TRP A 668 7.42 -7.20 41.44
CA TRP A 668 6.21 -7.99 41.30
C TRP A 668 6.15 -9.19 42.27
N GLY A 669 7.25 -9.51 42.96
CA GLY A 669 7.33 -10.58 43.95
C GLY A 669 7.30 -11.99 43.36
N ASP A 670 7.25 -13.00 44.24
CA ASP A 670 7.40 -14.43 43.88
C ASP A 670 6.16 -15.04 43.20
N THR A 671 5.07 -14.28 43.03
CA THR A 671 3.84 -14.72 42.36
C THR A 671 3.85 -14.49 40.85
N CYS A 672 4.91 -13.88 40.32
CA CYS A 672 5.11 -13.65 38.89
C CYS A 672 5.88 -14.80 38.22
N VAL A 673 5.45 -15.21 37.03
CA VAL A 673 6.15 -16.18 36.19
C VAL A 673 6.63 -15.54 34.90
N ASP A 674 7.91 -15.70 34.59
CA ASP A 674 8.54 -15.21 33.37
C ASP A 674 7.86 -15.78 32.12
N SER A 675 7.49 -14.90 31.21
CA SER A 675 7.00 -15.28 29.88
C SER A 675 8.08 -15.93 29.02
N SER A 676 9.37 -15.65 29.22
CA SER A 676 10.47 -16.23 28.40
C SER A 676 10.95 -17.61 28.85
N THR A 677 10.65 -18.04 30.07
CA THR A 677 11.24 -19.25 30.65
C THR A 677 10.53 -20.51 30.17
N LYS A 678 11.27 -21.40 29.49
CA LYS A 678 10.81 -22.75 29.16
C LYS A 678 10.81 -23.60 30.43
N ARG A 679 9.65 -24.17 30.81
CA ARG A 679 9.63 -25.22 31.84
C ARG A 679 10.41 -26.42 31.31
N ASN A 680 11.62 -26.64 31.81
CA ASN A 680 12.32 -27.89 31.60
C ASN A 680 11.51 -28.99 32.29
N HIS A 681 10.89 -29.88 31.50
CA HIS A 681 10.21 -31.08 32.01
C HIS A 681 11.16 -32.10 32.65
N ASN A 682 12.47 -31.81 32.64
CA ASN A 682 13.48 -32.51 33.42
C ASN A 682 13.82 -31.65 34.64
N VAL A 683 12.90 -31.57 35.59
CA VAL A 683 13.34 -31.31 36.97
C VAL A 683 14.17 -32.52 37.35
N ASP A 684 15.47 -32.30 37.50
CA ASP A 684 16.37 -33.22 38.15
C ASP A 684 15.74 -33.73 39.43
N LEU A 685 15.41 -35.01 39.46
CA LEU A 685 15.01 -35.79 40.63
C LEU A 685 16.15 -35.90 41.67
N ILE A 686 17.11 -34.98 41.69
CA ILE A 686 18.36 -35.12 42.45
C ILE A 686 18.60 -33.97 43.46
N THR A 687 17.80 -32.90 43.48
CA THR A 687 17.98 -31.80 44.47
C THR A 687 16.71 -31.40 45.20
N ALA A 688 15.76 -32.33 45.38
CA ALA A 688 14.50 -32.11 46.09
C ALA A 688 14.54 -32.54 47.57
N GLU A 689 15.61 -32.24 48.32
CA GLU A 689 15.65 -32.48 49.78
C GLU A 689 15.75 -31.21 50.65
N GLU A 690 15.96 -30.00 50.10
CA GLU A 690 16.08 -28.79 50.94
C GLU A 690 14.98 -27.71 50.80
N ASN A 691 14.05 -27.82 49.84
CA ASN A 691 13.03 -26.76 49.61
C ASN A 691 11.57 -27.24 49.64
N VAL A 692 11.28 -28.34 50.33
CA VAL A 692 9.91 -28.87 50.48
C VAL A 692 9.01 -27.93 51.30
N ASP A 693 9.58 -27.15 52.22
CA ASP A 693 8.83 -26.19 53.03
C ASP A 693 8.38 -24.95 52.25
N VAL A 694 9.09 -24.56 51.18
CA VAL A 694 8.71 -23.41 50.33
C VAL A 694 7.57 -23.80 49.38
N LEU A 695 7.61 -25.01 48.81
CA LEU A 695 6.58 -25.52 47.89
C LEU A 695 5.24 -25.75 48.59
N ASN A 696 5.25 -26.24 49.84
CA ASN A 696 4.04 -26.43 50.63
C ASN A 696 3.41 -25.10 51.08
N ASN A 697 4.19 -24.03 51.27
CA ASN A 697 3.67 -22.70 51.57
C ASN A 697 3.07 -21.98 50.34
N LEU A 698 3.61 -22.24 49.13
CA LEU A 698 3.05 -21.76 47.86
C LEU A 698 1.76 -22.49 47.46
N LEU A 699 1.61 -23.77 47.81
CA LEU A 699 0.38 -24.55 47.54
C LEU A 699 -0.75 -24.25 48.54
N ASN A 700 -0.41 -23.77 49.75
CA ASN A 700 -1.39 -23.38 50.78
C ASN A 700 -1.90 -21.93 50.63
N SER A 701 -1.30 -21.14 49.74
CA SER A 701 -1.77 -19.80 49.42
C SER A 701 -2.63 -19.85 48.15
N SER A 702 -3.90 -19.52 48.27
CA SER A 702 -4.87 -19.36 47.18
C SER A 702 -4.57 -18.15 46.28
N THR A 703 -3.30 -17.82 46.07
CA THR A 703 -2.82 -16.72 45.24
C THR A 703 -2.61 -17.24 43.82
N GLN A 704 -3.46 -16.79 42.89
CA GLN A 704 -3.29 -17.08 41.46
C GLN A 704 -1.94 -16.54 40.97
N VAL A 705 -1.11 -17.43 40.44
CA VAL A 705 0.14 -17.10 39.76
C VAL A 705 -0.20 -16.35 38.45
N GLN A 706 0.46 -15.23 38.19
CA GLN A 706 0.23 -14.38 37.00
C GLN A 706 1.49 -14.30 36.13
N SER A 707 1.32 -14.17 34.81
CA SER A 707 2.47 -14.04 33.88
C SER A 707 3.06 -12.63 33.89
N SER A 708 4.34 -12.51 33.55
CA SER A 708 5.02 -11.21 33.42
C SER A 708 4.31 -10.29 32.42
N ALA A 709 3.76 -10.84 31.33
CA ALA A 709 2.97 -10.06 30.36
C ALA A 709 1.65 -9.51 30.93
N GLU A 710 0.98 -10.24 31.81
CA GLU A 710 -0.27 -9.80 32.45
C GLU A 710 -0.01 -8.64 33.42
N LEU A 711 1.06 -8.76 34.22
CA LEU A 711 1.48 -7.72 35.15
C LEU A 711 2.04 -6.49 34.43
N TYR A 712 2.76 -6.69 33.33
CA TYR A 712 3.21 -5.59 32.48
C TYR A 712 2.01 -4.79 31.95
N PHE A 713 0.99 -5.46 31.41
CA PHE A 713 -0.20 -4.78 30.89
C PHE A 713 -0.99 -4.04 31.99
N SER A 714 -1.30 -4.70 33.11
CA SER A 714 -2.13 -4.12 34.17
C SER A 714 -1.39 -3.05 34.98
N ARG A 715 -0.15 -3.32 35.42
CA ARG A 715 0.60 -2.43 36.33
C ARG A 715 1.42 -1.38 35.62
N VAL A 716 2.08 -1.70 34.50
CA VAL A 716 3.01 -0.78 33.81
C VAL A 716 2.33 0.01 32.71
N VAL A 717 1.53 -0.65 31.86
CA VAL A 717 0.89 0.03 30.72
C VAL A 717 -0.33 0.81 31.20
N LEU A 718 -1.31 0.11 31.79
CA LEU A 718 -2.58 0.71 32.18
C LEU A 718 -2.53 1.46 33.52
N HIS A 719 -1.67 1.04 34.44
CA HIS A 719 -1.74 1.44 35.85
C HIS A 719 -3.14 1.20 36.42
N GLU A 720 -3.71 0.03 36.13
CA GLU A 720 -5.11 -0.30 36.37
C GLU A 720 -5.47 -0.21 37.86
N LYS A 721 -6.56 0.51 38.17
CA LYS A 721 -7.10 0.59 39.53
C LYS A 721 -7.89 -0.66 39.88
N GLU A 722 -7.92 -1.02 41.17
CA GLU A 722 -8.70 -2.16 41.64
C GLU A 722 -10.21 -1.92 41.49
N ASN A 723 -10.70 -0.73 41.88
CA ASN A 723 -12.09 -0.31 41.74
C ASN A 723 -12.16 1.14 41.22
N ILE A 724 -13.30 1.49 40.61
CA ILE A 724 -13.56 2.84 40.10
C ILE A 724 -14.09 3.81 41.17
N ASP A 725 -14.37 3.32 42.39
CA ASP A 725 -14.98 4.12 43.47
C ASP A 725 -14.12 5.33 43.88
N ASP A 726 -12.80 5.20 43.83
CA ASP A 726 -11.83 6.27 44.09
C ASP A 726 -11.58 7.19 42.87
N GLY A 727 -12.47 7.16 41.88
CA GLY A 727 -12.40 7.93 40.64
C GLY A 727 -11.44 7.35 39.58
N ILE A 728 -11.47 7.94 38.37
CA ILE A 728 -10.79 7.41 37.18
C ILE A 728 -9.26 7.66 37.14
N GLY A 729 -8.75 8.62 37.93
CA GLY A 729 -7.32 9.00 37.91
C GLY A 729 -6.93 9.94 36.77
N LEU A 730 -5.65 10.31 36.71
CA LEU A 730 -5.08 11.19 35.67
C LEU A 730 -4.60 10.36 34.46
N PRO A 731 -4.68 10.88 33.22
CA PRO A 731 -4.25 10.16 32.04
C PRO A 731 -2.73 9.92 32.03
N SER A 732 -2.31 8.71 31.64
CA SER A 732 -0.89 8.39 31.48
C SER A 732 -0.30 9.20 30.33
N TRP A 733 0.81 9.89 30.57
CA TRP A 733 1.43 10.76 29.55
C TRP A 733 1.94 9.95 28.34
N GLN A 734 2.43 8.72 28.57
CA GLN A 734 2.95 7.83 27.51
C GLN A 734 1.82 7.38 26.58
N LEU A 735 0.71 6.91 27.16
CA LEU A 735 -0.48 6.53 26.38
C LEU A 735 -1.14 7.73 25.72
N THR A 736 -1.12 8.90 26.36
CA THR A 736 -1.63 10.15 25.77
C THR A 736 -0.84 10.54 24.52
N LEU A 737 0.49 10.38 24.52
CA LEU A 737 1.32 10.62 23.34
C LEU A 737 1.02 9.60 22.22
N CYS A 738 0.82 8.33 22.58
CA CYS A 738 0.42 7.30 21.62
C CYS A 738 -0.99 7.55 21.05
N LEU A 739 -1.91 8.08 21.86
CA LEU A 739 -3.25 8.49 21.45
C LEU A 739 -3.18 9.68 20.48
N PHE A 740 -2.30 10.65 20.75
CA PHE A 740 -2.03 11.74 19.83
C PHE A 740 -1.51 11.21 18.49
N GLY A 741 -0.55 10.27 18.52
CA GLY A 741 -0.04 9.59 17.32
C GLY A 741 -1.15 8.88 16.53
N SER A 742 -2.08 8.22 17.21
CA SER A 742 -3.22 7.53 16.58
C SER A 742 -4.16 8.51 15.87
N TRP A 743 -4.55 9.61 16.53
CA TRP A 743 -5.38 10.66 15.92
C TRP A 743 -4.66 11.44 14.82
N ALA A 744 -3.34 11.63 14.95
CA ALA A 744 -2.51 12.23 13.91
C ALA A 744 -2.48 11.35 12.65
N ALA A 745 -2.38 10.02 12.79
CA ALA A 745 -2.46 9.08 11.67
C ALA A 745 -3.83 9.14 10.97
N ILE A 746 -4.93 9.14 11.74
CA ILE A 746 -6.29 9.30 11.20
C ILE A 746 -6.43 10.63 10.45
N CYS A 747 -5.94 11.72 11.05
CA CYS A 747 -5.96 13.05 10.45
C CYS A 747 -5.17 13.10 9.14
N ALA A 748 -3.98 12.50 9.10
CA ALA A 748 -3.14 12.44 7.92
C ALA A 748 -3.83 11.70 6.76
N VAL A 749 -4.45 10.55 7.04
CA VAL A 749 -5.19 9.77 6.03
C VAL A 749 -6.41 10.55 5.53
N LEU A 750 -7.12 11.27 6.41
CA LEU A 750 -8.35 12.00 6.09
C LEU A 750 -8.14 13.45 5.64
N PHE A 751 -6.91 13.94 5.54
CA PHE A 751 -6.61 15.36 5.32
C PHE A 751 -7.30 15.94 4.06
N GLN A 752 -7.42 15.14 2.99
CA GLN A 752 -8.15 15.50 1.76
C GLN A 752 -9.50 14.77 1.59
N GLY A 753 -10.03 14.19 2.67
CA GLY A 753 -11.23 13.36 2.68
C GLY A 753 -11.05 12.03 1.93
N VAL A 754 -12.13 11.57 1.29
CA VAL A 754 -12.18 10.26 0.58
C VAL A 754 -11.11 10.11 -0.51
N LYS A 755 -10.61 11.20 -1.10
CA LYS A 755 -9.54 11.15 -2.11
C LYS A 755 -8.18 10.74 -1.54
N SER A 756 -7.89 11.12 -0.29
CA SER A 756 -6.66 10.72 0.40
C SER A 756 -6.84 9.32 1.01
N SER A 757 -7.96 9.11 1.71
CA SER A 757 -8.32 7.82 2.28
C SER A 757 -8.30 6.68 1.25
N GLY A 758 -8.85 6.89 0.05
CA GLY A 758 -8.84 5.91 -1.03
C GLY A 758 -7.45 5.55 -1.58
N ARG A 759 -6.43 6.39 -1.38
CA ARG A 759 -5.05 6.05 -1.75
C ARG A 759 -4.35 5.25 -0.66
N PHE A 760 -4.61 5.58 0.60
CA PHE A 760 -4.09 4.82 1.73
C PHE A 760 -4.75 3.44 1.86
N SER A 761 -5.99 3.29 1.39
CA SER A 761 -6.76 2.05 1.54
C SER A 761 -6.10 0.82 0.92
N TYR A 762 -5.30 0.97 -0.14
CA TYR A 762 -4.52 -0.17 -0.68
C TYR A 762 -3.57 -0.76 0.36
N PHE A 763 -2.83 0.09 1.07
CA PHE A 763 -1.93 -0.36 2.13
C PHE A 763 -2.71 -0.87 3.34
N LEU A 764 -3.71 -0.09 3.79
CA LEU A 764 -4.52 -0.43 4.97
C LEU A 764 -5.27 -1.76 4.81
N ALA A 765 -5.72 -2.08 3.59
CA ALA A 765 -6.42 -3.33 3.32
C ALA A 765 -5.47 -4.52 3.09
N ILE A 766 -4.37 -4.35 2.35
CA ILE A 766 -3.54 -5.48 1.87
C ILE A 766 -2.48 -5.90 2.88
N PHE A 767 -1.80 -4.94 3.52
CA PHE A 767 -0.68 -5.22 4.42
C PHE A 767 -1.03 -6.20 5.54
N PRO A 768 -2.21 -6.09 6.20
CA PRO A 768 -2.57 -7.04 7.25
C PRO A 768 -2.66 -8.49 6.79
N TYR A 769 -3.11 -8.76 5.56
CA TYR A 769 -3.18 -10.12 5.05
C TYR A 769 -1.80 -10.74 4.84
N ILE A 770 -0.81 -9.93 4.42
CA ILE A 770 0.58 -10.39 4.25
C ILE A 770 1.11 -10.87 5.61
N VAL A 771 0.91 -10.08 6.66
CA VAL A 771 1.36 -10.43 8.02
C VAL A 771 0.55 -11.61 8.57
N LEU A 772 -0.77 -11.61 8.43
CA LEU A 772 -1.64 -12.66 8.96
C LEU A 772 -1.33 -14.03 8.34
N VAL A 773 -1.10 -14.09 7.02
CA VAL A 773 -0.68 -15.33 6.35
C VAL A 773 0.70 -15.76 6.82
N SER A 774 1.64 -14.83 6.99
CA SER A 774 2.98 -15.13 7.52
C SER A 774 2.93 -15.68 8.95
N LEU A 775 2.11 -15.08 9.81
CA LEU A 775 1.90 -15.52 11.19
C LEU A 775 1.16 -16.87 11.22
N LEU A 776 0.23 -17.13 10.31
CA LEU A 776 -0.43 -18.43 10.20
C LEU A 776 0.57 -19.52 9.80
N ILE A 777 1.42 -19.28 8.80
CA ILE A 777 2.48 -20.21 8.42
C ILE A 777 3.38 -20.50 9.63
N ARG A 778 3.75 -19.47 10.39
CA ARG A 778 4.53 -19.69 11.61
C ARG A 778 3.74 -20.48 12.65
N ALA A 779 2.49 -20.12 12.92
CA ALA A 779 1.65 -20.76 13.93
C ALA A 779 1.48 -22.27 13.66
N VAL A 780 1.21 -22.68 12.41
CA VAL A 780 1.05 -24.10 12.07
C VAL A 780 2.36 -24.91 12.14
N THR A 781 3.52 -24.24 12.18
CA THR A 781 4.83 -24.89 12.35
C THR A 781 5.23 -25.06 13.83
N LEU A 782 4.42 -24.57 14.77
CA LEU A 782 4.68 -24.70 16.20
C LEU A 782 4.11 -26.01 16.75
N ASP A 783 4.84 -26.65 17.68
CA ASP A 783 4.40 -27.88 18.35
C ASP A 783 3.15 -27.60 19.20
N GLY A 784 2.16 -28.51 19.19
CA GLY A 784 0.88 -28.30 19.90
C GLY A 784 -0.09 -27.32 19.22
N ALA A 785 0.29 -26.67 18.12
CA ALA A 785 -0.60 -25.73 17.43
C ALA A 785 -1.85 -26.40 16.83
N ILE A 786 -1.73 -27.66 16.41
CA ILE A 786 -2.84 -28.44 15.86
C ILE A 786 -3.94 -28.61 16.90
N ASP A 787 -3.60 -28.86 18.17
CA ASP A 787 -4.59 -29.06 19.24
C ASP A 787 -5.39 -27.78 19.51
N GLY A 788 -4.72 -26.63 19.44
CA GLY A 788 -5.36 -25.32 19.49
C GLY A 788 -6.34 -25.10 18.33
N ILE A 789 -5.88 -25.29 17.09
CA ILE A 789 -6.73 -25.16 15.90
C ILE A 789 -7.91 -26.15 15.95
N LEU A 790 -7.67 -27.37 16.44
CA LEU A 790 -8.70 -28.37 16.60
C LEU A 790 -9.74 -27.94 17.65
N TYR A 791 -9.32 -27.33 18.76
CA TYR A 791 -10.25 -26.75 19.74
C TYR A 791 -11.13 -25.66 19.12
N PHE A 792 -10.56 -24.80 18.27
CA PHE A 792 -11.31 -23.75 17.58
C PHE A 792 -12.37 -24.30 16.61
N ILE A 793 -12.08 -25.41 15.93
CA ILE A 793 -12.96 -25.98 14.91
C ILE A 793 -13.94 -27.01 15.48
N THR A 794 -13.60 -27.69 16.57
CA THR A 794 -14.42 -28.77 17.14
C THR A 794 -15.64 -28.21 17.87
N PRO A 795 -16.87 -28.55 17.45
CA PRO A 795 -18.07 -27.96 18.04
C PRO A 795 -18.50 -28.64 19.34
N LYS A 796 -18.72 -27.84 20.39
CA LYS A 796 -19.44 -28.25 21.61
C LYS A 796 -20.96 -28.13 21.39
N TRP A 797 -21.60 -29.20 20.93
CA TRP A 797 -23.01 -29.19 20.50
C TRP A 797 -24.02 -28.65 21.53
N SER A 798 -23.77 -28.83 22.83
CA SER A 798 -24.63 -28.31 23.89
C SER A 798 -24.75 -26.78 23.88
N LYS A 799 -23.69 -26.07 23.45
CA LYS A 799 -23.65 -24.61 23.39
C LYS A 799 -24.57 -24.02 22.32
N LEU A 800 -24.89 -24.75 21.26
CA LEU A 800 -25.77 -24.27 20.19
C LEU A 800 -27.21 -23.99 20.66
N LEU A 801 -27.64 -24.65 21.74
CA LEU A 801 -28.96 -24.47 22.34
C LEU A 801 -29.04 -23.21 23.22
N GLU A 802 -27.90 -22.63 23.62
CA GLU A 802 -27.84 -21.43 24.43
C GLU A 802 -28.09 -20.19 23.54
N PRO A 803 -29.14 -19.38 23.79
CA PRO A 803 -29.43 -18.21 22.95
C PRO A 803 -28.35 -17.11 23.06
N THR A 804 -27.55 -17.13 24.13
CA THR A 804 -26.37 -16.27 24.30
C THR A 804 -25.36 -16.43 23.17
N VAL A 805 -25.18 -17.65 22.64
CA VAL A 805 -24.27 -17.92 21.50
C VAL A 805 -24.76 -17.23 20.23
N TRP A 806 -26.07 -17.24 19.98
CA TRP A 806 -26.69 -16.57 18.83
C TRP A 806 -26.63 -15.05 18.95
N TYR A 807 -26.86 -14.53 20.17
CA TYR A 807 -26.67 -13.11 20.47
C TYR A 807 -25.23 -12.65 20.21
N ALA A 808 -24.24 -13.42 20.71
CA ALA A 808 -22.83 -13.13 20.51
C ALA A 808 -22.46 -13.16 19.02
N ALA A 809 -23.01 -14.12 18.27
CA ALA A 809 -22.77 -14.25 16.83
C ALA A 809 -23.32 -13.07 16.01
N VAL A 810 -24.53 -12.58 16.31
CA VAL A 810 -25.08 -11.39 15.62
C VAL A 810 -24.31 -10.13 16.00
N THR A 811 -24.01 -9.95 17.29
CA THR A 811 -23.23 -8.80 17.77
C THR A 811 -21.88 -8.76 17.05
N GLN A 812 -21.17 -9.89 17.02
CA GLN A 812 -19.90 -10.00 16.32
C GLN A 812 -20.05 -9.71 14.82
N CYS A 813 -21.10 -10.22 14.17
CA CYS A 813 -21.37 -9.94 12.75
C CYS A 813 -21.54 -8.43 12.47
N PHE A 814 -22.21 -7.70 13.34
CA PHE A 814 -22.42 -6.25 13.19
C PHE A 814 -21.15 -5.44 13.38
N PHE A 815 -20.36 -5.77 14.41
CA PHE A 815 -19.09 -5.12 14.65
C PHE A 815 -18.04 -5.45 13.58
N SER A 816 -18.02 -6.68 13.06
CA SER A 816 -17.12 -7.09 11.98
C SER A 816 -17.41 -6.27 10.72
N LEU A 817 -18.65 -6.32 10.22
CA LEU A 817 -19.01 -5.63 8.99
C LEU A 817 -19.19 -4.11 9.14
N SER A 818 -19.10 -3.56 10.35
CA SER A 818 -19.35 -2.14 10.66
C SER A 818 -20.71 -1.62 10.14
N VAL A 819 -21.73 -2.48 10.14
CA VAL A 819 -23.10 -2.13 9.74
C VAL A 819 -23.85 -1.41 10.87
N CYS A 820 -24.84 -0.61 10.52
CA CYS A 820 -25.69 0.17 11.44
C CYS A 820 -24.97 1.31 12.18
N PHE A 821 -23.73 1.63 11.80
CA PHE A 821 -22.98 2.81 12.27
C PHE A 821 -22.96 3.96 11.23
N GLY A 822 -23.54 3.74 10.04
CA GLY A 822 -23.62 4.75 8.97
C GLY A 822 -22.31 4.99 8.19
N SER A 823 -21.22 4.32 8.54
CA SER A 823 -19.94 4.38 7.80
C SER A 823 -20.07 3.83 6.38
N ILE A 824 -20.78 2.70 6.21
CA ILE A 824 -20.96 2.05 4.90
C ILE A 824 -21.87 2.89 3.99
N ILE A 825 -22.96 3.44 4.55
CA ILE A 825 -23.83 4.42 3.85
C ILE A 825 -22.98 5.59 3.36
N THR A 826 -22.11 6.11 4.23
CA THR A 826 -21.24 7.24 3.87
C THR A 826 -20.25 6.89 2.78
N TYR A 827 -19.55 5.75 2.84
CA TYR A 827 -18.59 5.36 1.81
C TYR A 827 -19.24 5.12 0.45
N SER A 828 -20.38 4.43 0.44
CA SER A 828 -21.13 4.18 -0.80
C SER A 828 -21.72 5.46 -1.39
N SER A 829 -22.01 6.48 -0.58
CA SER A 829 -22.47 7.79 -1.08
C SER A 829 -21.48 8.54 -1.97
N HIS A 830 -20.20 8.13 -1.97
CA HIS A 830 -19.15 8.71 -2.79
C HIS A 830 -18.89 7.91 -4.09
N ASN A 831 -19.65 6.83 -4.32
CA ASN A 831 -19.57 6.04 -5.54
C ASN A 831 -20.22 6.73 -6.73
N ASP A 832 -19.81 6.33 -7.92
CA ASP A 832 -20.56 6.63 -9.13
C ASP A 832 -21.92 5.90 -9.10
N PHE A 833 -22.96 6.56 -9.62
CA PHE A 833 -24.34 6.09 -9.50
C PHE A 833 -24.56 4.65 -10.00
N LYS A 834 -23.90 4.25 -11.10
CA LYS A 834 -24.00 2.89 -11.69
C LYS A 834 -22.89 1.92 -11.23
N HIS A 835 -22.14 2.25 -10.19
CA HIS A 835 -21.07 1.39 -9.70
C HIS A 835 -21.61 0.05 -9.19
N ASN A 836 -20.91 -1.05 -9.49
CA ASN A 836 -21.41 -2.40 -9.23
C ASN A 836 -21.18 -2.83 -7.77
N ILE A 837 -22.00 -2.30 -6.87
CA ILE A 837 -21.98 -2.66 -5.44
C ILE A 837 -22.34 -4.11 -5.17
N TYR A 838 -23.09 -4.77 -6.06
CA TYR A 838 -23.43 -6.19 -5.89
C TYR A 838 -22.16 -7.06 -5.84
N ARG A 839 -21.22 -6.82 -6.76
CA ARG A 839 -19.92 -7.52 -6.76
C ARG A 839 -19.15 -7.22 -5.48
N ASP A 840 -19.11 -5.96 -5.09
CA ASP A 840 -18.27 -5.53 -3.98
C ASP A 840 -18.78 -6.10 -2.64
N VAL A 841 -20.09 -6.12 -2.40
CA VAL A 841 -20.70 -6.78 -1.23
C VAL A 841 -20.30 -8.26 -1.15
N LEU A 842 -20.33 -8.99 -2.28
CA LEU A 842 -19.94 -10.40 -2.29
C LEU A 842 -18.48 -10.58 -1.88
N ILE A 843 -17.59 -9.73 -2.39
CA ILE A 843 -16.16 -9.80 -2.07
C ILE A 843 -15.93 -9.45 -0.59
N ILE A 844 -16.47 -8.33 -0.11
CA ILE A 844 -16.20 -7.82 1.24
C ILE A 844 -16.72 -8.79 2.31
N THR A 845 -17.97 -9.23 2.20
CA THR A 845 -18.56 -10.13 3.19
C THR A 845 -17.88 -11.50 3.24
N SER A 846 -17.38 -11.99 2.09
CA SER A 846 -16.61 -13.24 2.04
C SER A 846 -15.21 -13.06 2.64
N LEU A 847 -14.54 -11.95 2.35
CA LEU A 847 -13.21 -11.64 2.91
C LEU A 847 -13.26 -11.43 4.42
N ASP A 848 -14.31 -10.80 4.95
CA ASP A 848 -14.51 -10.66 6.41
C ASP A 848 -14.55 -12.04 7.09
N THR A 849 -15.32 -12.98 6.55
CA THR A 849 -15.39 -14.36 7.09
C THR A 849 -14.04 -15.06 7.02
N VAL A 850 -13.39 -15.00 5.85
CA VAL A 850 -12.10 -15.65 5.62
C VAL A 850 -11.05 -15.07 6.57
N THR A 851 -11.05 -13.76 6.78
CA THR A 851 -10.10 -13.10 7.68
C THR A 851 -10.33 -13.51 9.13
N SER A 852 -11.59 -13.52 9.59
CA SER A 852 -11.96 -13.97 10.93
C SER A 852 -11.56 -15.43 11.18
N LEU A 853 -11.76 -16.31 10.20
CA LEU A 853 -11.35 -17.71 10.28
C LEU A 853 -9.82 -17.88 10.25
N LEU A 854 -9.12 -17.17 9.36
CA LEU A 854 -7.65 -17.22 9.29
C LEU A 854 -7.03 -16.69 10.58
N ALA A 855 -7.55 -15.58 11.11
CA ALA A 855 -7.18 -15.07 12.41
C ALA A 855 -7.44 -16.14 13.47
N GLY A 856 -8.66 -16.65 13.59
CA GLY A 856 -9.02 -17.73 14.51
C GLY A 856 -8.08 -18.93 14.46
N CYS A 857 -7.67 -19.39 13.29
CA CYS A 857 -6.69 -20.47 13.17
C CYS A 857 -5.29 -20.06 13.64
N THR A 858 -4.83 -18.85 13.31
CA THR A 858 -3.48 -18.38 13.69
C THR A 858 -3.39 -18.10 15.18
N ILE A 859 -4.22 -17.19 15.69
CA ILE A 859 -5.17 -17.49 16.77
C ILE A 859 -4.83 -18.61 17.75
N PHE A 860 -5.72 -19.57 17.70
CA PHE A 860 -5.68 -20.76 18.51
C PHE A 860 -4.47 -21.64 18.21
N GLY A 861 -3.84 -21.56 17.03
CA GLY A 861 -2.56 -22.24 16.78
C GLY A 861 -1.45 -21.77 17.71
N ILE A 862 -1.32 -20.45 17.92
CA ILE A 862 -0.36 -19.89 18.87
C ILE A 862 -0.74 -20.28 20.31
N LEU A 863 -2.02 -20.21 20.67
CA LEU A 863 -2.48 -20.59 22.01
C LEU A 863 -2.35 -22.09 22.30
N GLY A 864 -2.49 -22.95 21.29
CA GLY A 864 -2.29 -24.40 21.40
C GLY A 864 -0.82 -24.73 21.67
N ASN A 865 0.10 -24.06 20.95
CA ASN A 865 1.52 -24.17 21.25
C ASN A 865 1.85 -23.70 22.67
N LEU A 866 1.27 -22.57 23.10
CA LEU A 866 1.43 -22.07 24.46
C LEU A 866 0.94 -23.07 25.53
N ALA A 867 -0.21 -23.69 25.31
CA ALA A 867 -0.77 -24.70 26.21
C ALA A 867 0.13 -25.94 26.30
N TYR A 868 0.66 -26.39 25.15
CA TYR A 868 1.64 -27.47 25.06
C TYR A 868 2.93 -27.15 25.83
N GLU A 869 3.49 -25.94 25.66
CA GLU A 869 4.70 -25.52 26.37
C GLU A 869 4.50 -25.35 27.89
N LEU A 870 3.28 -25.01 28.32
CA LEU A 870 2.95 -24.87 29.75
C LEU A 870 2.58 -26.21 30.42
N GLY A 871 2.45 -27.29 29.64
CA GLY A 871 1.97 -28.59 30.14
C GLY A 871 0.53 -28.53 30.65
N VAL A 872 -0.29 -27.68 30.04
CA VAL A 872 -1.69 -27.49 30.42
C VAL A 872 -2.57 -28.10 29.33
N ASP A 873 -3.24 -29.21 29.66
CA ASP A 873 -4.11 -29.93 28.72
C ASP A 873 -5.36 -29.12 28.31
N ASP A 874 -5.74 -28.14 29.13
CA ASP A 874 -6.90 -27.29 28.87
C ASP A 874 -6.48 -25.89 28.43
N ILE A 875 -6.62 -25.64 27.12
CA ILE A 875 -6.42 -24.34 26.47
C ILE A 875 -7.24 -23.24 27.17
N SER A 876 -8.35 -23.58 27.84
CA SER A 876 -9.20 -22.62 28.55
C SER A 876 -8.47 -21.79 29.61
N LYS A 877 -7.39 -22.33 30.17
CA LYS A 877 -6.61 -21.66 31.22
C LYS A 877 -5.63 -20.62 30.67
N VAL A 878 -5.34 -20.65 29.37
CA VAL A 878 -4.38 -19.73 28.72
C VAL A 878 -5.06 -18.61 27.93
N VAL A 879 -6.38 -18.70 27.67
CA VAL A 879 -7.13 -17.67 26.97
C VAL A 879 -7.61 -16.59 27.93
N ARG A 880 -7.15 -15.35 27.71
CA ARG A 880 -7.62 -14.16 28.44
C ARG A 880 -8.66 -13.40 27.62
N GLY A 881 -9.57 -12.72 28.32
CA GLY A 881 -10.70 -12.04 27.68
C GLY A 881 -10.45 -10.64 27.15
N GLY A 882 -11.20 -10.28 26.11
CA GLY A 882 -11.24 -8.94 25.54
C GLY A 882 -9.88 -8.43 25.06
N ALA A 883 -9.53 -7.21 25.46
CA ALA A 883 -8.25 -6.58 25.11
C ALA A 883 -7.03 -7.36 25.65
N GLY A 884 -7.22 -8.14 26.72
CA GLY A 884 -6.19 -9.01 27.27
C GLY A 884 -5.71 -10.07 26.28
N LEU A 885 -6.54 -10.50 25.32
CA LEU A 885 -6.06 -11.44 24.29
C LEU A 885 -4.96 -10.79 23.42
N ALA A 886 -5.17 -9.55 22.95
CA ALA A 886 -4.19 -8.86 22.10
C ALA A 886 -2.93 -8.40 22.86
N PHE A 887 -3.11 -7.92 24.09
CA PHE A 887 -2.07 -7.20 24.83
C PHE A 887 -1.47 -7.99 26.00
N VAL A 888 -1.98 -9.18 26.29
CA VAL A 888 -1.39 -10.10 27.28
C VAL A 888 -1.05 -11.43 26.61
N SER A 889 -2.03 -12.12 26.04
CA SER A 889 -1.81 -13.48 25.51
C SER A 889 -0.86 -13.54 24.31
N TYR A 890 -0.91 -12.62 23.33
CA TYR A 890 0.11 -12.65 22.26
C TYR A 890 1.48 -12.18 22.70
N PRO A 891 1.63 -11.07 23.43
CA PRO A 891 2.95 -10.67 23.94
C PRO A 891 3.62 -11.81 24.71
N ASP A 892 2.85 -12.51 25.55
CA ASP A 892 3.27 -13.69 26.28
C ASP A 892 3.73 -14.82 25.34
N ALA A 893 2.93 -15.17 24.33
CA ALA A 893 3.29 -16.22 23.38
C ALA A 893 4.47 -15.86 22.48
N ILE A 894 4.55 -14.61 22.00
CA ILE A 894 5.65 -14.13 21.15
C ILE A 894 6.95 -14.09 21.95
N ALA A 895 6.91 -13.75 23.24
CA ALA A 895 8.09 -13.76 24.11
C ALA A 895 8.72 -15.16 24.28
N LYS A 896 7.96 -16.23 24.01
CA LYS A 896 8.44 -17.63 24.05
C LYS A 896 9.13 -18.09 22.76
N PHE A 897 9.00 -17.34 21.67
CA PHE A 897 9.61 -17.73 20.40
C PHE A 897 11.13 -17.73 20.48
N SER A 898 11.74 -18.86 20.13
CA SER A 898 13.20 -19.04 20.15
C SER A 898 13.94 -18.32 19.01
N PHE A 899 13.22 -17.83 18.00
CA PHE A 899 13.80 -17.16 16.83
C PHE A 899 13.21 -15.76 16.67
N LEU A 900 14.01 -14.72 16.94
CA LEU A 900 13.71 -13.29 16.76
C LEU A 900 12.32 -12.85 17.25
N PRO A 901 11.98 -13.02 18.55
CA PRO A 901 10.66 -12.67 19.09
C PRO A 901 10.30 -11.18 18.89
N GLN A 902 11.30 -10.28 18.90
CA GLN A 902 11.13 -8.85 18.67
C GLN A 902 10.58 -8.56 17.27
N LEU A 903 11.06 -9.26 16.23
CA LEU A 903 10.59 -9.07 14.86
C LEU A 903 9.11 -9.44 14.73
N PHE A 904 8.71 -10.57 15.32
CA PHE A 904 7.32 -11.01 15.31
C PHE A 904 6.41 -10.07 16.10
N ALA A 905 6.89 -9.52 17.23
CA ALA A 905 6.16 -8.49 17.97
C ALA A 905 5.96 -7.22 17.14
N VAL A 906 7.01 -6.72 16.47
CA VAL A 906 6.93 -5.54 15.58
C VAL A 906 5.94 -5.80 14.44
N LEU A 907 6.05 -6.93 13.73
CA LEU A 907 5.14 -7.26 12.62
C LEU A 907 3.68 -7.35 13.09
N PHE A 908 3.43 -7.99 14.23
CA PHE A 908 2.09 -8.11 14.82
C PHE A 908 1.51 -6.75 15.20
N PHE A 909 2.26 -5.91 15.92
CA PHE A 909 1.75 -4.61 16.37
C PHE A 909 1.65 -3.57 15.24
N VAL A 910 2.51 -3.62 14.20
CA VAL A 910 2.31 -2.82 12.98
C VAL A 910 1.03 -3.27 12.26
N MET A 911 0.81 -4.58 12.10
CA MET A 911 -0.42 -5.10 11.50
C MET A 911 -1.65 -4.63 12.27
N MET A 912 -1.65 -4.77 13.59
CA MET A 912 -2.75 -4.31 14.43
C MET A 912 -2.96 -2.80 14.28
N PHE A 913 -1.91 -1.98 14.35
CA PHE A 913 -2.04 -0.53 14.19
C PHE A 913 -2.63 -0.16 12.82
N VAL A 914 -2.21 -0.82 11.74
CA VAL A 914 -2.72 -0.61 10.37
C VAL A 914 -4.21 -0.97 10.25
N LEU A 915 -4.62 -2.13 10.81
CA LEU A 915 -6.04 -2.52 10.90
C LEU A 915 -6.86 -1.50 11.71
N GLY A 916 -6.28 -1.00 12.80
CA GLY A 916 -6.86 0.05 13.62
C GLY A 916 -7.13 1.32 12.81
N VAL A 917 -6.11 1.83 12.10
CA VAL A 917 -6.24 3.02 11.24
C VAL A 917 -7.32 2.80 10.17
N GLY A 918 -7.36 1.62 9.54
CA GLY A 918 -8.36 1.25 8.51
C GLY A 918 -9.80 1.47 8.99
N SER A 919 -10.17 0.86 10.11
CA SER A 919 -11.53 0.97 10.66
C SER A 919 -11.84 2.37 11.18
N ALA A 920 -10.91 3.00 11.90
CA ALA A 920 -11.11 4.33 12.49
C ALA A 920 -11.33 5.40 11.41
N VAL A 921 -10.62 5.32 10.28
CA VAL A 921 -10.79 6.22 9.13
C VAL A 921 -12.22 6.14 8.58
N GLY A 922 -12.85 4.97 8.55
CA GLY A 922 -14.25 4.79 8.15
C GLY A 922 -15.25 5.43 9.09
N MET A 923 -15.07 5.22 10.40
CA MET A 923 -15.91 5.82 11.44
C MET A 923 -15.85 7.35 11.38
N VAL A 924 -14.64 7.91 11.36
CA VAL A 924 -14.42 9.37 11.37
C VAL A 924 -14.85 10.01 10.05
N THR A 925 -14.75 9.31 8.91
CA THR A 925 -15.32 9.81 7.65
C THR A 925 -16.84 9.99 7.73
N GLY A 926 -17.55 9.08 8.40
CA GLY A 926 -18.98 9.22 8.67
C GLY A 926 -19.30 10.55 9.36
N ILE A 927 -18.56 10.82 10.45
CA ILE A 927 -18.71 12.05 11.25
C ILE A 927 -18.41 13.30 10.40
N ILE A 928 -17.26 13.33 9.73
CA ILE A 928 -16.82 14.47 8.91
C ILE A 928 -17.83 14.76 7.80
N THR A 929 -18.40 13.72 7.20
CA THR A 929 -19.34 13.88 6.09
C THR A 929 -20.65 14.50 6.54
N VAL A 930 -21.19 14.11 7.71
CA VAL A 930 -22.37 14.74 8.31
C VAL A 930 -22.11 16.22 8.59
N ILE A 931 -20.93 16.56 9.14
CA ILE A 931 -20.57 17.96 9.45
C ILE A 931 -20.40 18.78 8.16
N ASN A 932 -19.71 18.24 7.14
CA ASN A 932 -19.50 18.89 5.85
C ASN A 932 -20.83 19.19 5.14
N GLU A 933 -21.80 18.30 5.27
CA GLU A 933 -23.14 18.51 4.73
C GLU A 933 -23.95 19.62 5.42
N GLN A 934 -23.62 19.99 6.66
CA GLN A 934 -24.20 21.15 7.35
C GLN A 934 -23.43 22.45 7.07
N PHE A 935 -22.12 22.36 6.88
CA PHE A 935 -21.23 23.50 6.63
C PHE A 935 -20.54 23.41 5.26
N PRO A 936 -21.29 23.45 4.14
CA PRO A 936 -20.76 23.18 2.79
C PRO A 936 -19.74 24.22 2.29
N LYS A 937 -19.64 25.38 2.97
CA LYS A 937 -18.67 26.44 2.63
C LYS A 937 -17.24 26.10 3.09
N LEU A 938 -17.08 25.27 4.12
CA LEU A 938 -15.77 24.92 4.67
C LEU A 938 -15.02 23.93 3.76
N LYS A 939 -13.68 24.00 3.80
CA LYS A 939 -12.83 22.99 3.15
C LYS A 939 -12.72 21.76 4.05
N THR A 940 -12.54 20.58 3.45
CA THR A 940 -12.50 19.31 4.18
C THR A 940 -11.50 19.29 5.34
N TRP A 941 -10.26 19.78 5.13
CA TRP A 941 -9.24 19.80 6.19
C TRP A 941 -9.62 20.69 7.38
N GLN A 942 -10.40 21.75 7.16
CA GLN A 942 -10.89 22.65 8.21
C GLN A 942 -11.94 21.98 9.11
N ILE A 943 -12.49 20.84 8.67
CA ILE A 943 -13.41 20.01 9.44
C ILE A 943 -12.65 18.83 10.07
N VAL A 944 -11.76 18.19 9.30
CA VAL A 944 -10.97 17.04 9.75
C VAL A 944 -10.13 17.38 10.98
N VAL A 945 -9.35 18.47 10.93
CA VAL A 945 -8.42 18.82 12.01
C VAL A 945 -9.16 19.07 13.34
N PRO A 946 -10.19 19.93 13.41
CA PRO A 946 -10.96 20.10 14.64
C PRO A 946 -11.67 18.84 15.11
N ALA A 947 -12.21 18.02 14.19
CA ALA A 947 -12.86 16.76 14.56
C ALA A 947 -11.89 15.77 15.21
N CYS A 948 -10.67 15.64 14.66
CA CYS A 948 -9.62 14.80 15.26
C CYS A 948 -9.11 15.38 16.59
N CYS A 949 -8.98 16.71 16.72
CA CYS A 949 -8.60 17.34 17.99
C CYS A 949 -9.65 17.11 19.09
N LEU A 950 -10.95 17.21 18.75
CA LEU A 950 -12.03 16.92 19.68
C LEU A 950 -12.07 15.42 20.04
N GLY A 951 -11.88 14.54 19.05
CA GLY A 951 -11.78 13.10 19.26
C GLY A 951 -10.62 12.72 20.18
N PHE A 952 -9.46 13.38 20.01
CA PHE A 952 -8.31 13.23 20.90
C PHE A 952 -8.64 13.67 22.33
N ALA A 953 -9.23 14.85 22.50
CA ALA A 953 -9.60 15.37 23.81
C ALA A 953 -10.57 14.43 24.55
N ILE A 954 -11.63 13.94 23.89
CA ILE A 954 -12.56 12.97 24.46
C ILE A 954 -11.85 11.63 24.74
N GLY A 955 -10.97 11.20 23.84
CA GLY A 955 -10.24 9.95 23.96
C GLY A 955 -9.31 9.87 25.17
N THR A 956 -8.89 11.01 25.73
CA THR A 956 -8.02 11.04 26.92
C THR A 956 -8.62 10.34 28.14
N VAL A 957 -9.95 10.26 28.23
CA VAL A 957 -10.66 9.58 29.32
C VAL A 957 -10.32 8.09 29.36
N TYR A 958 -10.13 7.45 28.20
CA TYR A 958 -9.86 6.00 28.11
C TYR A 958 -8.41 5.61 28.40
N VAL A 959 -7.48 6.57 28.44
CA VAL A 959 -6.05 6.33 28.77
C VAL A 959 -5.71 6.67 30.23
N THR A 960 -6.74 6.80 31.06
CA THR A 960 -6.62 6.93 32.52
C THR A 960 -6.48 5.54 33.18
N PRO A 961 -5.97 5.45 34.42
CA PRO A 961 -5.98 4.25 35.24
C PRO A 961 -7.34 3.53 35.34
N GLY A 962 -8.44 4.28 35.35
CA GLY A 962 -9.81 3.77 35.31
C GLY A 962 -10.40 3.60 33.90
N GLY A 963 -9.59 3.80 32.86
CA GLY A 963 -10.02 3.90 31.47
C GLY A 963 -10.67 2.64 30.90
N GLN A 964 -10.21 1.44 31.31
CA GLN A 964 -10.78 0.17 30.84
C GLN A 964 -12.22 -0.06 31.33
N PHE A 965 -12.54 0.37 32.56
CA PHE A 965 -13.91 0.33 33.09
C PHE A 965 -14.83 1.22 32.25
N ILE A 966 -14.38 2.45 31.95
CA ILE A 966 -15.15 3.39 31.11
C ILE A 966 -15.28 2.88 29.68
N LEU A 967 -14.21 2.31 29.10
CA LEU A 967 -14.24 1.71 27.78
C LEU A 967 -15.29 0.61 27.69
N THR A 968 -15.32 -0.30 28.67
CA THR A 968 -16.30 -1.39 28.75
C THR A 968 -17.73 -0.85 28.88
N LEU A 969 -17.93 0.19 29.69
CA LEU A 969 -19.23 0.84 29.86
C LEU A 969 -19.73 1.48 28.55
N VAL A 970 -18.85 2.22 27.85
CA VAL A 970 -19.18 2.90 26.59
C VAL A 970 -19.39 1.88 25.46
N ASP A 971 -18.58 0.83 25.37
CA ASP A 971 -18.73 -0.22 24.35
C ASP A 971 -20.09 -0.94 24.49
N TYR A 972 -20.51 -1.24 25.72
CA TYR A 972 -21.80 -1.87 25.95
C TYR A 972 -22.98 -0.92 25.68
N TYR A 973 -23.07 0.20 26.40
CA TYR A 973 -24.25 1.08 26.36
C TYR A 973 -24.27 2.02 25.15
N GLY A 974 -23.11 2.41 24.61
CA GLY A 974 -23.00 3.37 23.52
C GLY A 974 -22.97 2.74 22.12
N ALA A 975 -22.51 1.49 22.00
CA ALA A 975 -22.37 0.79 20.74
C ALA A 975 -23.16 -0.53 20.70
N SER A 976 -22.81 -1.52 21.54
CA SER A 976 -23.30 -2.90 21.43
C SER A 976 -24.81 -3.04 21.67
N PHE A 977 -25.37 -2.33 22.65
CA PHE A 977 -26.81 -2.39 22.92
C PHE A 977 -27.61 -1.52 21.93
N VAL A 978 -27.10 -0.33 21.61
CA VAL A 978 -27.77 0.64 20.72
C VAL A 978 -27.93 0.09 19.30
N VAL A 979 -26.94 -0.65 18.79
CA VAL A 979 -26.94 -1.13 17.40
C VAL A 979 -28.18 -1.96 17.06
N PHE A 980 -28.72 -2.75 17.99
CA PHE A 980 -29.93 -3.55 17.76
C PHE A 980 -31.19 -2.69 17.59
N ILE A 981 -31.29 -1.62 18.37
CA ILE A 981 -32.37 -0.65 18.26
C ILE A 981 -32.28 0.06 16.91
N LEU A 982 -31.07 0.52 16.54
CA LEU A 982 -30.82 1.16 15.25
C LEU A 982 -31.12 0.23 14.08
N ALA A 983 -30.62 -0.99 14.10
CA ALA A 983 -30.85 -1.99 13.06
C ALA A 983 -32.36 -2.29 12.89
N SER A 984 -33.11 -2.40 13.98
CA SER A 984 -34.55 -2.68 13.96
C SER A 984 -35.33 -1.52 13.32
N PHE A 985 -35.06 -0.29 13.72
CA PHE A 985 -35.70 0.89 13.14
C PHE A 985 -35.23 1.18 11.72
N GLU A 986 -33.98 0.88 11.39
CA GLU A 986 -33.44 1.05 10.05
C GLU A 986 -34.14 0.12 9.05
N MET A 987 -34.26 -1.17 9.38
CA MET A 987 -34.99 -2.14 8.56
C MET A 987 -36.47 -1.80 8.44
N THR A 988 -37.11 -1.43 9.54
CA THR A 988 -38.52 -1.04 9.54
C THR A 988 -38.73 0.19 8.65
N GLY A 989 -37.86 1.20 8.78
CA GLY A 989 -37.92 2.43 8.01
C GLY A 989 -37.74 2.22 6.50
N VAL A 990 -36.78 1.39 6.10
CA VAL A 990 -36.45 1.16 4.68
C VAL A 990 -37.41 0.16 4.03
N ILE A 991 -37.67 -0.98 4.67
CA ILE A 991 -38.33 -2.11 4.01
C ILE A 991 -39.84 -2.10 4.23
N TRP A 992 -40.32 -1.71 5.42
CA TRP A 992 -41.75 -1.71 5.73
C TRP A 992 -42.41 -0.35 5.55
N VAL A 993 -41.73 0.75 5.88
CA VAL A 993 -42.30 2.11 5.76
C VAL A 993 -42.05 2.72 4.38
N TYR A 994 -40.79 2.82 3.93
CA TYR A 994 -40.50 3.26 2.56
C TYR A 994 -41.00 2.25 1.51
N GLY A 995 -40.94 0.96 1.87
CA GLY A 995 -41.60 -0.14 1.18
C GLY A 995 -40.66 -0.92 0.26
N LEU A 996 -40.71 -2.26 0.37
CA LEU A 996 -39.86 -3.18 -0.38
C LEU A 996 -39.91 -2.93 -1.89
N GLU A 997 -41.09 -2.78 -2.50
CA GLU A 997 -41.19 -2.55 -3.95
C GLU A 997 -40.56 -1.21 -4.37
N ASN A 998 -40.67 -0.17 -3.53
CA ASN A 998 -40.05 1.11 -3.82
C ASN A 998 -38.53 1.00 -3.78
N PHE A 999 -38.00 0.34 -2.75
CA PHE A 999 -36.58 0.07 -2.61
C PHE A 999 -36.02 -0.78 -3.76
N MET A 1000 -36.77 -1.78 -4.19
CA MET A 1000 -36.44 -2.64 -5.33
C MET A 1000 -36.38 -1.86 -6.65
N ASP A 1001 -37.33 -0.95 -6.89
CA ASP A 1001 -37.33 -0.10 -8.07
C ASP A 1001 -36.13 0.86 -8.09
N ASP A 1002 -35.73 1.39 -6.93
CA ASP A 1002 -34.55 2.26 -6.84
C ASP A 1002 -33.27 1.49 -7.20
N LEU A 1003 -33.16 0.25 -6.72
CA LEU A 1003 -32.04 -0.64 -7.06
C LEU A 1003 -32.04 -1.01 -8.55
N ILE A 1004 -33.20 -1.36 -9.12
CA ILE A 1004 -33.32 -1.68 -10.55
C ILE A 1004 -32.93 -0.49 -11.40
N PHE A 1005 -33.35 0.72 -11.03
CA PHE A 1005 -32.99 1.95 -11.74
C PHE A 1005 -31.48 2.26 -11.63
N MET A 1006 -30.86 1.96 -10.49
CA MET A 1006 -29.45 2.22 -10.24
C MET A 1006 -28.50 1.22 -10.91
N LEU A 1007 -28.81 -0.08 -10.84
CA LEU A 1007 -27.90 -1.17 -11.25
C LEU A 1007 -28.37 -1.96 -12.47
N ASP A 1008 -29.55 -1.64 -13.03
CA ASP A 1008 -30.18 -2.37 -14.13
C ASP A 1008 -30.33 -3.89 -13.84
N ARG A 1009 -30.46 -4.25 -12.56
CA ARG A 1009 -30.54 -5.65 -12.08
C ARG A 1009 -31.70 -5.84 -11.11
N LYS A 1010 -32.45 -6.94 -11.29
CA LYS A 1010 -33.48 -7.37 -10.32
C LYS A 1010 -32.83 -8.20 -9.20
N PRO A 1011 -33.01 -7.85 -7.92
CA PRO A 1011 -32.56 -8.65 -6.78
C PRO A 1011 -33.20 -10.03 -6.77
N SER A 1012 -32.41 -11.05 -6.42
CA SER A 1012 -32.88 -12.43 -6.27
C SER A 1012 -33.87 -12.57 -5.10
N ILE A 1013 -34.58 -13.70 -5.06
CA ILE A 1013 -35.55 -14.04 -4.03
C ILE A 1013 -34.91 -14.03 -2.63
N TYR A 1014 -33.66 -14.47 -2.53
CA TYR A 1014 -32.88 -14.49 -1.29
C TYR A 1014 -32.85 -13.11 -0.60
N TRP A 1015 -32.47 -12.04 -1.32
CA TRP A 1015 -32.39 -10.70 -0.73
C TRP A 1015 -33.75 -10.20 -0.24
N ARG A 1016 -34.82 -10.46 -1.01
CA ARG A 1016 -36.18 -10.01 -0.69
C ARG A 1016 -36.70 -10.68 0.58
N ILE A 1017 -36.52 -12.00 0.69
CA ILE A 1017 -36.94 -12.77 1.87
C ILE A 1017 -36.12 -12.37 3.10
N CYS A 1018 -34.80 -12.19 2.94
CA CYS A 1018 -33.94 -11.71 4.01
C CYS A 1018 -34.41 -10.36 4.54
N TRP A 1019 -34.53 -9.36 3.67
CA TRP A 1019 -34.91 -8.02 4.08
C TRP A 1019 -36.33 -7.92 4.66
N PHE A 1020 -37.31 -8.63 4.09
CA PHE A 1020 -38.70 -8.45 4.49
C PHE A 1020 -39.11 -9.30 5.71
N ILE A 1021 -38.56 -10.50 5.86
CA ILE A 1021 -39.01 -11.49 6.87
C ILE A 1021 -37.87 -11.89 7.81
N VAL A 1022 -36.80 -12.49 7.27
CA VAL A 1022 -35.81 -13.22 8.09
C VAL A 1022 -35.03 -12.26 8.99
N THR A 1023 -34.48 -11.20 8.40
CA THR A 1023 -33.65 -10.25 9.12
C THR A 1023 -34.45 -9.50 10.20
N PRO A 1024 -35.63 -8.90 9.93
CA PRO A 1024 -36.43 -8.28 10.97
C PRO A 1024 -36.84 -9.24 12.10
N LEU A 1025 -37.24 -10.48 11.77
CA LEU A 1025 -37.67 -11.46 12.76
C LEU A 1025 -36.52 -11.86 13.69
N ILE A 1026 -35.33 -12.11 13.15
CA ILE A 1026 -34.14 -12.42 13.94
C ILE A 1026 -33.79 -11.24 14.86
N LEU A 1027 -33.79 -10.00 14.35
CA LEU A 1027 -33.49 -8.83 15.16
C LEU A 1027 -34.49 -8.58 16.28
N ILE A 1028 -35.78 -8.71 16.01
CA ILE A 1028 -36.83 -8.56 17.03
C ILE A 1028 -36.68 -9.65 18.10
N THR A 1029 -36.44 -10.90 17.68
CA THR A 1029 -36.26 -12.03 18.61
C THR A 1029 -35.06 -11.80 19.52
N ILE A 1030 -33.93 -11.40 18.95
CA ILE A 1030 -32.71 -11.13 19.70
C ILE A 1030 -32.91 -9.92 20.62
N PHE A 1031 -33.54 -8.84 20.14
CA PHE A 1031 -33.82 -7.66 20.96
C PHE A 1031 -34.69 -8.00 22.18
N ILE A 1032 -35.77 -8.77 21.98
CA ILE A 1032 -36.64 -9.23 23.09
C ILE A 1032 -35.83 -10.08 24.06
N TYR A 1033 -35.01 -11.00 23.57
CA TYR A 1033 -34.15 -11.84 24.40
C TYR A 1033 -33.18 -10.99 25.23
N THR A 1034 -32.45 -10.06 24.61
CA THR A 1034 -31.49 -9.19 25.29
C THR A 1034 -32.15 -8.34 26.37
N VAL A 1035 -33.36 -7.83 26.12
CA VAL A 1035 -34.12 -7.09 27.15
C VAL A 1035 -34.57 -8.01 28.28
N ALA A 1036 -34.98 -9.24 27.97
CA ALA A 1036 -35.43 -10.23 28.97
C ALA A 1036 -34.28 -10.75 29.85
N THR A 1037 -33.07 -10.86 29.32
CA THR A 1037 -31.88 -11.37 30.03
C THR A 1037 -30.89 -10.26 30.40
N LEU A 1038 -31.34 -9.02 30.53
CA LEU A 1038 -30.47 -7.88 30.79
C LEU A 1038 -29.86 -7.99 32.20
N SER A 1039 -28.57 -8.34 32.27
CA SER A 1039 -27.78 -8.33 33.50
C SER A 1039 -26.93 -7.04 33.60
N PRO A 1040 -26.64 -6.55 34.82
CA PRO A 1040 -25.70 -5.44 34.99
C PRO A 1040 -24.34 -5.79 34.37
N VAL A 1041 -23.76 -4.85 33.63
CA VAL A 1041 -22.42 -5.01 33.03
C VAL A 1041 -21.37 -5.14 34.13
N THR A 1042 -20.51 -6.14 34.01
CA THR A 1042 -19.36 -6.37 34.90
C THR A 1042 -18.06 -6.24 34.12
N TYR A 1043 -16.98 -5.85 34.79
CA TYR A 1043 -15.63 -5.87 34.23
C TYR A 1043 -14.81 -6.92 34.97
N GLY A 1044 -14.38 -7.97 34.26
CA GLY A 1044 -13.81 -9.17 34.88
C GLY A 1044 -14.82 -9.85 35.82
N GLN A 1045 -14.45 -10.07 37.08
CA GLN A 1045 -15.35 -10.59 38.13
C GLN A 1045 -15.91 -9.51 39.08
N ARG A 1046 -15.74 -8.22 38.74
CA ARG A 1046 -16.12 -7.10 39.62
C ARG A 1046 -17.35 -6.37 39.09
N SER A 1047 -18.28 -6.02 39.98
CA SER A 1047 -19.47 -5.23 39.67
C SER A 1047 -19.13 -3.73 39.65
N LEU A 1048 -19.66 -3.01 38.66
CA LEU A 1048 -19.54 -1.56 38.58
C LEU A 1048 -20.46 -0.86 39.60
N PRO A 1049 -20.09 0.33 40.12
CA PRO A 1049 -20.94 1.08 41.05
C PRO A 1049 -22.19 1.62 40.35
N ALA A 1050 -23.22 1.92 41.15
CA ALA A 1050 -24.50 2.42 40.64
C ALA A 1050 -24.38 3.72 39.84
N SER A 1051 -23.43 4.60 40.20
CA SER A 1051 -23.13 5.84 39.47
C SER A 1051 -22.63 5.57 38.03
N ALA A 1052 -21.80 4.54 37.84
CA ALA A 1052 -21.32 4.12 36.53
C ALA A 1052 -22.46 3.55 35.68
N HIS A 1053 -23.35 2.73 36.26
CA HIS A 1053 -24.55 2.27 35.57
C HIS A 1053 -25.49 3.42 35.18
N ALA A 1054 -25.69 4.41 36.07
CA ALA A 1054 -26.50 5.59 35.76
C ALA A 1054 -25.91 6.40 34.60
N ALA A 1055 -24.58 6.55 34.53
CA ALA A 1055 -23.90 7.18 33.40
C ALA A 1055 -24.09 6.39 32.10
N GLY A 1056 -23.98 5.05 32.14
CA GLY A 1056 -24.24 4.17 31.00
C GLY A 1056 -25.67 4.29 30.46
N TRP A 1057 -26.68 4.27 31.33
CA TRP A 1057 -28.07 4.50 30.93
C TRP A 1057 -28.31 5.91 30.37
N THR A 1058 -27.63 6.92 30.90
CA THR A 1058 -27.70 8.28 30.37
C THR A 1058 -27.13 8.35 28.95
N LEU A 1059 -25.98 7.71 28.71
CA LEU A 1059 -25.38 7.59 27.37
C LEU A 1059 -26.32 6.89 26.39
N LEU A 1060 -26.96 5.79 26.83
CA LEU A 1060 -27.95 5.07 26.05
C LEU A 1060 -29.14 5.97 25.67
N CYS A 1061 -29.67 6.72 26.64
CA CYS A 1061 -30.79 7.66 26.42
C CYS A 1061 -30.42 8.75 25.40
N ILE A 1062 -29.20 9.29 25.44
CA ILE A 1062 -28.74 10.32 24.48
C ILE A 1062 -28.82 9.79 23.04
N GLY A 1063 -28.44 8.53 22.80
CA GLY A 1063 -28.54 7.90 21.49
C GLY A 1063 -29.99 7.56 21.10
N VAL A 1064 -30.69 6.80 21.94
CA VAL A 1064 -32.00 6.23 21.61
C VAL A 1064 -33.11 7.28 21.53
N LEU A 1065 -33.10 8.30 22.40
CA LEU A 1065 -34.12 9.35 22.42
C LEU A 1065 -34.12 10.23 21.17
N GLN A 1066 -33.06 10.21 20.35
CA GLN A 1066 -33.06 10.90 19.05
C GLN A 1066 -34.18 10.40 18.14
N ILE A 1067 -34.50 9.10 18.19
CA ILE A 1067 -35.53 8.49 17.33
C ILE A 1067 -36.91 9.11 17.59
N PRO A 1068 -37.49 9.03 18.81
CA PRO A 1068 -38.78 9.64 19.09
C PRO A 1068 -38.77 11.17 19.01
N LEU A 1069 -37.67 11.83 19.39
CA LEU A 1069 -37.55 13.29 19.32
C LEU A 1069 -37.71 13.80 17.89
N TRP A 1070 -36.95 13.25 16.94
CA TRP A 1070 -37.01 13.66 15.54
C TRP A 1070 -38.30 13.23 14.85
N MET A 1071 -38.89 12.12 15.28
CA MET A 1071 -40.22 11.70 14.83
C MET A 1071 -41.29 12.72 15.21
N LEU A 1072 -41.27 13.20 16.47
CA LEU A 1072 -42.18 14.23 16.95
C LEU A 1072 -41.95 15.57 16.25
N ILE A 1073 -40.69 15.97 16.02
CA ILE A 1073 -40.37 17.19 15.25
C ILE A 1073 -40.89 17.09 13.81
N ALA A 1074 -40.76 15.94 13.16
CA ALA A 1074 -41.27 15.72 11.80
C ALA A 1074 -42.81 15.84 11.74
N MET A 1075 -43.50 15.30 12.75
CA MET A 1075 -44.95 15.44 12.90
C MET A 1075 -45.36 16.90 13.13
N LEU A 1076 -44.69 17.61 14.06
CA LEU A 1076 -44.97 19.01 14.37
C LEU A 1076 -44.79 19.95 13.17
N LYS A 1077 -43.84 19.66 12.26
CA LYS A 1077 -43.67 20.41 11.00
C LYS A 1077 -44.86 20.28 10.04
N LYS A 1078 -45.73 19.27 10.24
CA LYS A 1078 -46.93 19.00 9.43
C LYS A 1078 -48.23 19.17 10.22
N ARG A 1079 -48.19 19.94 11.32
CA ARG A 1079 -49.32 20.19 12.24
C ARG A 1079 -50.58 20.79 11.60
N GLU A 1080 -50.46 21.33 10.38
CA GLU A 1080 -51.58 21.89 9.62
C GLU A 1080 -52.53 20.80 9.09
N LEU A 1081 -52.12 19.52 9.11
CA LEU A 1081 -52.92 18.38 8.68
C LEU A 1081 -53.60 17.67 9.87
N PRO A 1082 -54.76 17.01 9.66
CA PRO A 1082 -55.38 16.13 10.65
C PRO A 1082 -54.42 15.03 11.14
N CYS A 1083 -54.55 14.59 12.40
CA CYS A 1083 -53.59 13.69 13.07
C CYS A 1083 -53.16 12.47 12.22
N MET A 1084 -54.10 11.74 11.61
CA MET A 1084 -53.78 10.57 10.78
C MET A 1084 -53.01 10.94 9.49
N GLN A 1085 -53.36 12.08 8.87
CA GLN A 1085 -52.66 12.58 7.68
C GLN A 1085 -51.29 13.17 8.04
N MET A 1086 -51.17 13.80 9.22
CA MET A 1086 -49.91 14.29 9.77
C MET A 1086 -48.91 13.15 9.98
N VAL A 1087 -49.35 12.04 10.59
CA VAL A 1087 -48.52 10.83 10.76
C VAL A 1087 -48.10 10.30 9.39
N LYS A 1088 -49.06 10.10 8.47
CA LYS A 1088 -48.76 9.56 7.13
C LYS A 1088 -47.79 10.47 6.35
N ALA A 1089 -47.94 11.78 6.45
CA ALA A 1089 -47.06 12.75 5.79
C ALA A 1089 -45.66 12.81 6.42
N ALA A 1090 -45.52 12.54 7.72
CA ALA A 1090 -44.22 12.50 8.40
C ALA A 1090 -43.35 11.30 7.96
N PHE A 1091 -43.98 10.19 7.57
CA PHE A 1091 -43.30 9.00 7.07
C PHE A 1091 -43.22 8.93 5.53
N ALA A 1092 -43.82 9.90 4.83
CA ALA A 1092 -43.73 9.98 3.37
C ALA A 1092 -42.39 10.62 2.94
N PRO A 1093 -41.81 10.20 1.79
CA PRO A 1093 -40.58 10.79 1.27
C PRO A 1093 -40.73 12.30 1.00
N VAL A 1094 -39.68 13.07 1.26
CA VAL A 1094 -39.65 14.51 0.90
C VAL A 1094 -39.47 14.70 -0.61
N ASP A 1095 -39.89 15.85 -1.15
CA ASP A 1095 -39.79 16.16 -2.58
C ASP A 1095 -38.34 16.13 -3.14
N GLY A 1096 -37.37 16.36 -2.25
CA GLY A 1096 -35.92 16.29 -2.51
C GLY A 1096 -35.28 14.91 -2.29
N TRP A 1097 -36.07 13.85 -2.07
CA TRP A 1097 -35.60 12.47 -2.08
C TRP A 1097 -35.34 11.98 -3.51
N GLY A 1098 -34.33 11.12 -3.67
CA GLY A 1098 -33.90 10.57 -4.96
C GLY A 1098 -32.45 10.91 -5.30
N PRO A 1099 -32.00 10.55 -6.52
CA PRO A 1099 -30.62 10.75 -6.97
C PRO A 1099 -30.16 12.20 -6.87
N GLN A 1100 -28.87 12.44 -6.64
CA GLN A 1100 -28.34 13.80 -6.52
C GLN A 1100 -28.43 14.56 -7.84
N GLU A 1101 -28.07 13.94 -8.96
CA GLU A 1101 -28.05 14.59 -10.28
C GLU A 1101 -29.48 14.92 -10.76
N VAL A 1102 -29.72 16.18 -11.12
CA VAL A 1102 -31.05 16.70 -11.49
C VAL A 1102 -31.69 15.89 -12.62
N GLN A 1103 -30.92 15.58 -13.67
CA GLN A 1103 -31.42 14.82 -14.81
C GLN A 1103 -31.78 13.37 -14.44
N GLN A 1104 -30.94 12.72 -13.64
CA GLN A 1104 -31.21 11.36 -13.14
C GLN A 1104 -32.45 11.34 -12.25
N ARG A 1105 -32.63 12.36 -11.39
CA ARG A 1105 -33.80 12.49 -10.52
C ARG A 1105 -35.09 12.66 -11.34
N LYS A 1106 -35.08 13.44 -12.42
CA LYS A 1106 -36.23 13.57 -13.33
C LYS A 1106 -36.58 12.21 -13.96
N ASN A 1107 -35.59 11.52 -14.53
CA ASN A 1107 -35.79 10.20 -15.14
C ASN A 1107 -36.30 9.16 -14.13
N TRP A 1108 -35.77 9.19 -12.91
CA TRP A 1108 -36.21 8.32 -11.82
C TRP A 1108 -37.66 8.57 -11.41
N LYS A 1109 -38.09 9.85 -11.32
CA LYS A 1109 -39.50 10.19 -11.03
C LYS A 1109 -40.45 9.62 -12.10
N ILE A 1110 -40.09 9.78 -13.38
CA ILE A 1110 -40.86 9.20 -14.50
C ILE A 1110 -40.94 7.67 -14.36
N PHE A 1111 -39.80 7.02 -14.14
CA PHE A 1111 -39.73 5.57 -13.95
C PHE A 1111 -40.61 5.09 -12.76
N LYS A 1112 -40.61 5.82 -11.65
CA LYS A 1112 -41.45 5.53 -10.48
C LYS A 1112 -42.93 5.71 -10.77
N GLU A 1113 -43.32 6.74 -11.52
CA GLU A 1113 -44.72 6.96 -11.92
C GLU A 1113 -45.23 5.84 -12.82
N GLU A 1114 -44.44 5.39 -13.80
CA GLU A 1114 -44.79 4.24 -14.64
C GLU A 1114 -45.00 2.96 -13.83
N ARG A 1115 -44.09 2.71 -12.88
CA ARG A 1115 -44.19 1.58 -11.95
C ARG A 1115 -45.42 1.69 -11.05
N ALA A 1116 -45.72 2.87 -10.53
CA ALA A 1116 -46.91 3.12 -9.70
C ALA A 1116 -48.19 2.83 -10.48
N ARG A 1117 -48.33 3.35 -11.71
CA ARG A 1117 -49.47 3.06 -12.60
C ARG A 1117 -49.60 1.57 -12.92
N ALA A 1118 -48.48 0.85 -13.06
CA ALA A 1118 -48.50 -0.60 -13.26
C ALA A 1118 -48.98 -1.37 -12.02
N ARG A 1119 -48.69 -0.87 -10.81
CA ARG A 1119 -49.16 -1.46 -9.54
C ARG A 1119 -50.65 -1.24 -9.32
N GLU A 1120 -51.19 -0.08 -9.70
CA GLU A 1120 -52.63 0.23 -9.62
C GLU A 1120 -53.50 -0.73 -10.44
N LYS A 1121 -52.95 -1.31 -11.51
CA LYS A 1121 -53.64 -2.28 -12.36
C LYS A 1121 -53.76 -3.69 -11.74
N ARG A 1122 -53.14 -3.95 -10.58
CA ARG A 1122 -53.16 -5.28 -9.93
C ARG A 1122 -54.49 -5.50 -9.19
N ILE A 1123 -55.24 -6.53 -9.59
CA ILE A 1123 -56.57 -6.87 -9.02
C ILE A 1123 -56.47 -7.79 -7.80
N GLN A 1124 -55.33 -8.48 -7.62
CA GLN A 1124 -55.17 -9.51 -6.58
C GLN A 1124 -55.11 -8.90 -5.16
N PRO A 1125 -55.52 -9.63 -4.10
CA PRO A 1125 -55.42 -9.15 -2.72
C PRO A 1125 -53.97 -8.89 -2.29
N ILE A 1126 -53.76 -7.92 -1.38
CA ILE A 1126 -52.44 -7.40 -0.97
C ILE A 1126 -51.46 -8.50 -0.54
N TRP A 1127 -51.92 -9.54 0.16
CA TRP A 1127 -51.06 -10.64 0.60
C TRP A 1127 -50.55 -11.51 -0.57
N GLN A 1128 -51.37 -11.74 -1.60
CA GLN A 1128 -50.93 -12.44 -2.82
C GLN A 1128 -49.97 -11.57 -3.63
N GLN A 1129 -50.24 -10.26 -3.71
CA GLN A 1129 -49.32 -9.32 -4.36
C GLN A 1129 -47.95 -9.36 -3.67
N MET A 1130 -47.93 -9.30 -2.33
CA MET A 1130 -46.69 -9.32 -1.57
C MET A 1130 -45.94 -10.65 -1.73
N LEU A 1131 -46.66 -11.78 -1.78
CA LEU A 1131 -46.07 -13.08 -2.06
C LEU A 1131 -45.42 -13.13 -3.45
N TYR A 1132 -46.04 -12.57 -4.49
CA TYR A 1132 -45.43 -12.48 -5.82
C TYR A 1132 -44.20 -11.58 -5.86
N VAL A 1133 -44.23 -10.45 -5.15
CA VAL A 1133 -43.08 -9.55 -4.99
C VAL A 1133 -41.92 -10.30 -4.35
N LEU A 1134 -42.16 -11.06 -3.29
CA LEU A 1134 -41.12 -11.85 -2.62
C LEU A 1134 -40.58 -12.98 -3.51
N LEU A 1135 -41.45 -13.68 -4.24
CA LEU A 1135 -41.09 -14.80 -5.13
C LEU A 1135 -40.57 -14.36 -6.51
N ASN A 1136 -40.50 -13.06 -6.78
CA ASN A 1136 -40.12 -12.49 -8.08
C ASN A 1136 -40.96 -13.04 -9.25
N LYS A 1137 -42.25 -13.25 -9.04
CA LYS A 1137 -43.21 -13.65 -10.08
C LYS A 1137 -44.00 -12.44 -10.53
N GLU A 1138 -44.29 -12.33 -11.82
CA GLU A 1138 -45.21 -11.31 -12.31
C GLU A 1138 -46.65 -11.74 -11.98
N PRO A 1139 -47.48 -10.84 -11.44
CA PRO A 1139 -48.89 -11.15 -11.20
C PRO A 1139 -49.54 -11.47 -12.55
N LYS A 1140 -50.16 -12.65 -12.64
CA LYS A 1140 -51.03 -13.02 -13.77
C LYS A 1140 -52.29 -12.17 -13.79
#